data_AF-A0A1C7GYK7-F1
#
_entry.id   AF-A0A1C7GYK7-F1
#
_cell.length_a   1.000
_cell.length_b   1.000
_cell.length_c   1.000
_cell.angle_alpha   90.00
_cell.angle_beta   90.00
_cell.angle_gamma   90.00
#
_symmetry.space_group_name_H-M   'P 1'
#
loop_
_entity.id
_entity.type
_entity.pdbx_description
1 polymer ?
#
loop_
_entity_poly.entity_id
_entity_poly.type
_entity_poly.pdbx_seq_one_letter_code
_entity_poly.pdbx_strand_id
1 'polypeptide(L)'
;MSLENIAEICIAIDTAILGIAYPIIIDKISNIGDKYSSDYLSNVFNTEFPQNEINLGSKKVSTFQFMLYLNILILVFLVFRMEPLFGWDNWIINNSADILVLLSTSCLTTIFFIWLNKVLLFNGKATTILKHIINKYSNTDKDSEVNLYCLKAINDFTYYTIEKQDEHLQETLLNFYHELFTAIRKEHDKTQDLVYPIDLYTMIYKLNRDLSNKQNPKLLAIEHRAVSGIWLLGDDFEQIKISEATYTQLWLNIYNIYTNPRLVKLFWANSFQYFTYKLEKIDPIYNTDWQITNTKEREEREKERDRFLEFHYALGGLLLYGKQYNTLKYILTYSQSMPASYPLLPQTMTEVFRWFQIFYDDLRNNPPMDMKYYFPELDNLGIRRQVNSWICKYVVILFIRQFSLNKSYTYQDFTSLPRFSDKIYELLQLKELLPTFEHYFLEITYNSELLEQLGYRELIKKESVYKFIEGLTNTIDLEINKLKKNTPLSKDKIKIFNDTTNKIVSNAFKEYDKIFINEEDKEIDNEIKTAISGSQILFEKSAFVDNDIPHLNYDSVFAGHLAREVIKRYIPNSFIMARTRSYLLNSNNIVKGIERSMNSINIDDIIIIAINIDIPIDNLLKENFETYYCKLHSTSNIRNVLFVLKKSYLPYISYKKPNLEDIKKEHLQLINENINLYTSIIDLSLPENKSLKDEWEISDDETKVQVTIAFHAIIHWKKEREIIQFNISSQYKEQGVENEVNDIIALK
;
A
#
# COMPACT_ATOMS: atom_id res chain seq x y z
N MET A 1 64.15 60.30 -18.88
CA MET A 1 64.51 58.89 -19.04
C MET A 1 64.40 58.62 -20.54
N SER A 2 65.51 58.37 -21.24
CA SER A 2 65.46 58.07 -22.68
C SER A 2 64.64 56.79 -22.88
N LEU A 3 63.72 56.80 -23.85
CA LEU A 3 62.84 55.66 -24.14
C LEU A 3 63.62 54.41 -24.62
N GLU A 4 64.90 54.54 -24.99
CA GLU A 4 65.75 53.45 -25.49
C GLU A 4 65.86 52.25 -24.53
N ASN A 5 65.83 52.45 -23.21
CA ASN A 5 65.98 51.35 -22.25
C ASN A 5 64.65 50.67 -21.89
N ILE A 6 63.50 51.25 -22.25
CA ILE A 6 62.18 50.73 -21.87
C ILE A 6 61.88 49.43 -22.61
N ALA A 7 62.23 49.36 -23.89
CA ALA A 7 62.08 48.19 -24.74
C ALA A 7 62.86 46.97 -24.18
N GLU A 8 64.13 47.16 -23.84
CA GLU A 8 64.98 46.09 -23.31
C GLU A 8 64.48 45.54 -21.97
N ILE A 9 64.02 46.42 -21.07
CA ILE A 9 63.48 46.02 -19.76
C ILE A 9 62.18 45.23 -19.93
N CYS A 10 61.26 45.69 -20.78
CA CYS A 10 59.98 45.01 -20.99
C CYS A 10 60.17 43.63 -21.62
N ILE A 11 61.01 43.53 -22.66
CA ILE A 11 61.32 42.25 -23.32
C ILE A 11 61.95 41.25 -22.32
N ALA A 12 62.85 41.71 -21.44
CA ALA A 12 63.46 40.85 -20.43
C ALA A 12 62.42 40.32 -19.42
N ILE A 13 61.49 41.17 -18.96
CA ILE A 13 60.41 40.78 -18.04
C ILE A 13 59.47 39.77 -18.70
N ASP A 14 59.00 40.05 -19.92
CA ASP A 14 58.09 39.17 -20.64
C ASP A 14 58.74 37.81 -20.94
N THR A 15 60.01 37.80 -21.31
CA THR A 15 60.79 36.57 -21.52
C THR A 15 60.92 35.76 -20.23
N ALA A 16 61.14 36.41 -19.08
CA ALA A 16 61.22 35.73 -17.80
C ALA A 16 59.86 35.13 -17.37
N ILE A 17 58.76 35.86 -17.60
CA ILE A 17 57.40 35.38 -17.33
C ILE A 17 57.08 34.17 -18.22
N LEU A 18 57.34 34.28 -19.53
CA LEU A 18 57.05 33.23 -20.52
C LEU A 18 57.91 31.98 -20.36
N GLY A 19 59.23 32.17 -20.24
CA GLY A 19 60.21 31.10 -20.33
C GLY A 19 60.43 30.35 -19.01
N ILE A 20 60.28 31.04 -17.87
CA ILE A 20 60.63 30.47 -16.55
C ILE A 20 59.40 30.39 -15.66
N ALA A 21 58.71 31.51 -15.42
CA ALA A 21 57.67 31.54 -14.39
C ALA A 21 56.40 30.78 -14.80
N TYR A 22 55.98 30.90 -16.06
CA TYR A 22 54.75 30.28 -16.55
C TYR A 22 54.76 28.74 -16.49
N PRO A 23 55.81 28.03 -16.97
CA PRO A 23 55.89 26.57 -16.83
C PRO A 23 55.85 26.08 -15.37
N ILE A 24 56.55 26.78 -14.46
CA ILE A 24 56.59 26.42 -13.02
C ILE A 24 55.19 26.54 -12.41
N ILE A 25 54.45 27.59 -12.76
CA ILE A 25 53.10 27.79 -12.22
C ILE A 25 52.13 26.75 -12.78
N ILE A 26 52.22 26.39 -14.06
CA ILE A 26 51.38 25.32 -14.64
C ILE A 26 51.60 24.00 -13.90
N ASP A 27 52.85 23.63 -13.62
CA ASP A 27 53.17 22.44 -12.84
C ASP A 27 52.50 22.48 -11.45
N LYS A 28 52.56 23.63 -10.76
CA LYS A 28 51.87 23.81 -9.47
C LYS A 28 50.35 23.81 -9.57
N ILE A 29 49.76 24.24 -10.69
CA ILE A 29 48.32 24.17 -10.91
C ILE A 29 47.87 22.73 -11.10
N SER A 30 48.63 21.91 -11.83
CA SER A 30 48.30 20.50 -12.05
C SER A 30 48.18 19.69 -10.75
N ASN A 31 48.89 20.12 -9.70
CA ASN A 31 48.93 19.45 -8.40
C ASN A 31 47.96 20.02 -7.34
N ILE A 32 47.12 21.02 -7.67
CA ILE A 32 46.24 21.70 -6.68
C ILE A 32 45.27 20.71 -6.02
N GLY A 33 44.63 19.83 -6.79
CA GLY A 33 43.68 18.84 -6.30
C GLY A 33 44.34 17.71 -5.49
N ASP A 34 45.47 17.21 -5.99
CA ASP A 34 46.18 16.05 -5.43
C ASP A 34 46.59 16.26 -3.97
N LYS A 35 47.01 17.49 -3.62
CA LYS A 35 47.44 17.82 -2.25
C LYS A 35 46.36 17.57 -1.19
N TYR A 36 45.10 17.81 -1.54
CA TYR A 36 43.95 17.66 -0.63
C TYR A 36 43.03 16.50 -1.02
N SER A 37 43.45 15.67 -1.98
CA SER A 37 42.64 14.57 -2.52
C SER A 37 41.26 15.04 -2.98
N SER A 38 41.19 16.20 -3.64
CA SER A 38 39.94 16.76 -4.16
C SER A 38 39.95 16.83 -5.68
N ASP A 39 38.93 16.21 -6.28
CA ASP A 39 38.76 16.20 -7.73
C ASP A 39 38.17 17.52 -8.25
N TYR A 40 37.42 18.24 -7.40
CA TYR A 40 36.67 19.44 -7.80
C TYR A 40 37.38 20.75 -7.49
N LEU A 41 38.44 20.72 -6.67
CA LEU A 41 39.18 21.92 -6.31
C LEU A 41 39.80 22.62 -7.52
N SER A 42 40.30 21.85 -8.49
CA SER A 42 40.82 22.38 -9.76
C SER A 42 39.75 23.08 -10.58
N ASN A 43 38.51 22.58 -10.58
CA ASN A 43 37.37 23.23 -11.23
C ASN A 43 37.05 24.57 -10.56
N VAL A 44 37.06 24.62 -9.22
CA VAL A 44 36.87 25.87 -8.48
C VAL A 44 37.96 26.88 -8.82
N PHE A 45 39.22 26.45 -8.92
CA PHE A 45 40.33 27.31 -9.34
C PHE A 45 40.15 27.86 -10.76
N ASN A 46 39.74 27.01 -11.70
CA ASN A 46 39.53 27.39 -13.11
C ASN A 46 38.39 28.41 -13.33
N THR A 47 37.54 28.65 -12.32
CA THR A 47 36.49 29.68 -12.40
C THR A 47 36.96 31.05 -11.91
N GLU A 48 38.16 31.16 -11.30
CA GLU A 48 38.65 32.41 -10.71
C GLU A 48 39.55 33.19 -11.66
N PHE A 49 39.44 34.52 -11.65
CA PHE A 49 40.39 35.39 -12.34
C PHE A 49 41.80 35.25 -11.74
N PRO A 50 42.87 35.16 -12.56
CA PRO A 50 42.90 35.26 -14.03
C PRO A 50 42.91 33.90 -14.77
N GLN A 51 42.59 32.80 -14.08
CA GLN A 51 42.52 31.46 -14.67
C GLN A 51 41.22 31.20 -15.44
N ASN A 52 40.15 31.95 -15.13
CA ASN A 52 38.85 31.88 -15.79
C ASN A 52 38.95 31.82 -17.32
N GLU A 53 38.16 30.92 -17.90
CA GLU A 53 38.12 30.69 -19.34
C GLU A 53 37.40 31.83 -20.07
N ILE A 54 38.03 32.35 -21.12
CA ILE A 54 37.44 33.26 -22.11
C ILE A 54 37.21 32.49 -23.41
N ASN A 55 36.01 32.65 -23.99
CA ASN A 55 35.69 32.05 -25.28
C ASN A 55 36.27 32.92 -26.41
N LEU A 56 37.28 32.42 -27.11
CA LEU A 56 37.85 33.06 -28.30
C LEU A 56 37.52 32.20 -29.54
N GLY A 57 36.32 32.39 -30.08
CA GLY A 57 35.79 31.56 -31.17
C GLY A 57 35.52 30.12 -30.71
N SER A 58 36.16 29.12 -31.33
CA SER A 58 36.01 27.69 -30.99
C SER A 58 37.00 27.19 -29.92
N LYS A 59 37.93 28.03 -29.45
CA LYS A 59 38.93 27.66 -28.43
C LYS A 59 38.67 28.41 -27.13
N LYS A 60 38.79 27.68 -26.02
CA LYS A 60 38.79 28.25 -24.67
C LYS A 60 40.23 28.56 -24.27
N VAL A 61 40.47 29.79 -23.82
CA VAL A 61 41.78 30.28 -23.41
C VAL A 61 41.62 30.96 -22.06
N SER A 62 42.52 30.74 -21.10
CA SER A 62 42.43 31.43 -19.80
C SER A 62 42.68 32.93 -19.96
N THR A 63 42.12 33.77 -19.09
CA THR A 63 42.34 35.23 -19.15
C THR A 63 43.83 35.59 -19.09
N PHE A 64 44.62 34.86 -18.29
CA PHE A 64 46.07 35.02 -18.28
C PHE A 64 46.71 34.69 -19.64
N GLN A 65 46.37 33.55 -20.24
CA GLN A 65 46.88 33.17 -21.57
C GLN A 65 46.48 34.18 -22.64
N PHE A 66 45.25 34.71 -22.59
CA PHE A 66 44.80 35.75 -23.50
C PHE A 66 45.63 37.02 -23.38
N MET A 67 45.87 37.49 -22.15
CA MET A 67 46.71 38.67 -21.90
C MET A 67 48.16 38.47 -22.34
N LEU A 68 48.67 37.25 -22.18
CA LEU A 68 50.00 36.85 -22.63
C LEU A 68 50.08 36.84 -24.17
N TYR A 69 49.10 36.28 -24.88
CA TYR A 69 49.04 36.35 -26.33
C TYR A 69 48.89 37.79 -26.84
N LEU A 70 48.08 38.61 -26.15
CA LEU A 70 47.91 40.02 -26.46
C LEU A 70 49.22 40.79 -26.29
N ASN A 71 49.96 40.55 -25.22
CA ASN A 71 51.27 41.17 -24.97
C ASN A 71 52.30 40.75 -26.04
N ILE A 72 52.36 39.47 -26.41
CA ILE A 72 53.22 39.00 -27.51
C ILE A 72 52.86 39.71 -28.83
N LEU A 73 51.58 39.85 -29.14
CA LEU A 73 51.12 40.56 -30.34
C LEU A 73 51.50 42.05 -30.30
N ILE A 74 51.46 42.67 -29.13
CA ILE A 74 51.89 44.05 -28.92
C ILE A 74 53.41 44.21 -29.12
N LEU A 75 54.21 43.25 -28.67
CA LEU A 75 55.67 43.25 -28.86
C LEU A 75 56.09 43.19 -30.34
N VAL A 76 55.26 42.62 -31.23
CA VAL A 76 55.52 42.60 -32.68
C VAL A 76 55.64 44.01 -33.25
N PHE A 77 54.82 44.97 -32.80
CA PHE A 77 54.88 46.35 -33.27
C PHE A 77 56.22 47.03 -32.93
N LEU A 78 56.84 46.65 -31.80
CA LEU A 78 58.14 47.13 -31.37
C LEU A 78 59.28 46.52 -32.20
N VAL A 79 59.22 45.20 -32.47
CA VAL A 79 60.26 44.47 -33.22
C VAL A 79 60.32 44.93 -34.68
N PHE A 80 59.16 45.12 -35.33
CA PHE A 80 59.10 45.51 -36.74
C PHE A 80 59.15 47.03 -36.99
N ARG A 81 59.25 47.85 -35.93
CA ARG A 81 59.30 49.33 -35.99
C ARG A 81 58.23 49.91 -36.95
N MET A 82 56.98 49.48 -36.79
CA MET A 82 55.90 49.94 -37.68
C MET A 82 55.60 51.42 -37.48
N GLU A 83 55.43 52.17 -38.57
CA GLU A 83 55.04 53.58 -38.52
C GLU A 83 53.62 53.73 -37.90
N PRO A 84 53.35 54.82 -37.15
CA PRO A 84 52.06 55.03 -36.50
C PRO A 84 50.93 55.11 -37.53
N LEU A 85 49.83 54.39 -37.28
CA LEU A 85 48.67 54.30 -38.16
C LEU A 85 47.96 55.65 -38.40
N PHE A 86 48.16 56.63 -37.53
CA PHE A 86 47.56 57.97 -37.60
C PHE A 86 48.65 59.04 -37.65
N GLY A 87 48.72 59.79 -38.75
CA GLY A 87 49.76 60.79 -39.04
C GLY A 87 49.62 62.14 -38.32
N TRP A 88 49.26 62.15 -37.04
CA TRP A 88 49.25 63.37 -36.23
C TRP A 88 50.58 63.49 -35.46
N ASP A 89 51.28 64.60 -35.66
CA ASP A 89 52.63 64.81 -35.13
C ASP A 89 52.58 65.27 -33.67
N ASN A 90 52.34 64.32 -32.76
CA ASN A 90 52.32 64.52 -31.31
C ASN A 90 53.32 63.58 -30.63
N TRP A 91 53.97 64.03 -29.57
CA TRP A 91 54.96 63.24 -28.79
C TRP A 91 54.43 61.86 -28.35
N ILE A 92 53.14 61.78 -28.04
CA ILE A 92 52.44 60.54 -27.64
C ILE A 92 52.33 59.56 -28.80
N ILE A 93 52.07 60.05 -30.01
CA ILE A 93 51.86 59.21 -31.21
C ILE A 93 53.20 58.65 -31.70
N ASN A 94 54.25 59.49 -31.65
CA ASN A 94 55.59 59.08 -32.07
C ASN A 94 56.23 58.05 -31.11
N ASN A 95 55.83 58.03 -29.83
CA ASN A 95 56.29 57.02 -28.85
C ASN A 95 55.19 56.00 -28.49
N SER A 96 54.14 55.90 -29.32
CA SER A 96 52.94 55.11 -28.99
C SER A 96 53.24 53.63 -28.82
N ALA A 97 54.15 53.04 -29.62
CA ALA A 97 54.54 51.64 -29.50
C ALA A 97 55.25 51.35 -28.16
N ASP A 98 56.22 52.16 -27.76
CA ASP A 98 56.95 51.98 -26.50
C ASP A 98 56.03 52.17 -25.28
N ILE A 99 55.13 53.16 -25.33
CA ILE A 99 54.14 53.42 -24.28
C ILE A 99 53.16 52.24 -24.17
N LEU A 100 52.70 51.70 -25.30
CA LEU A 100 51.74 50.60 -25.35
C LEU A 100 52.36 49.29 -24.85
N VAL A 101 53.62 49.01 -25.20
CA VAL A 101 54.39 47.87 -24.65
C VAL A 101 54.61 48.04 -23.15
N LEU A 102 55.03 49.21 -22.68
CA LEU A 102 55.22 49.47 -21.26
C LEU A 102 53.94 49.27 -20.45
N LEU A 103 52.81 49.79 -20.95
CA LEU A 103 51.50 49.61 -20.33
C LEU A 103 51.05 48.15 -20.34
N SER A 104 51.21 47.45 -21.46
CA SER A 104 50.87 46.03 -21.60
C SER A 104 51.72 45.16 -20.67
N THR A 105 53.03 45.40 -20.60
CA THR A 105 53.97 44.66 -19.75
C THR A 105 53.71 44.91 -18.27
N SER A 106 53.42 46.16 -17.88
CA SER A 106 53.02 46.51 -16.53
C SER A 106 51.69 45.85 -16.13
N CYS A 107 50.72 45.83 -17.05
CA CYS A 107 49.45 45.13 -16.86
C CYS A 107 49.66 43.61 -16.71
N LEU A 108 50.43 42.98 -17.62
CA LEU A 108 50.75 41.56 -17.58
C LEU A 108 51.46 41.19 -16.28
N THR A 109 52.43 41.99 -15.85
CA THR A 109 53.15 41.80 -14.59
C THR A 109 52.21 41.88 -13.38
N THR A 110 51.28 42.83 -13.38
CA THR A 110 50.27 42.97 -12.32
C THR A 110 49.35 41.75 -12.28
N ILE A 111 48.83 41.31 -13.43
CA ILE A 111 47.98 40.11 -13.56
C ILE A 111 48.77 38.86 -13.14
N PHE A 112 50.05 38.76 -13.48
CA PHE A 112 50.93 37.68 -13.07
C PHE A 112 51.05 37.58 -11.54
N PHE A 113 51.27 38.70 -10.85
CA PHE A 113 51.30 38.70 -9.38
C PHE A 113 49.95 38.32 -8.76
N ILE A 114 48.83 38.74 -9.36
CA ILE A 114 47.49 38.29 -8.94
C ILE A 114 47.35 36.77 -9.12
N TRP A 115 47.77 36.23 -10.26
CA TRP A 115 47.74 34.80 -10.54
C TRP A 115 48.61 34.00 -9.56
N LEU A 116 49.82 34.47 -9.29
CA LEU A 116 50.75 33.85 -8.34
C LEU A 116 50.16 33.81 -6.93
N ASN A 117 49.56 34.91 -6.46
CA ASN A 117 48.88 34.95 -5.17
C ASN A 117 47.70 33.96 -5.09
N LYS A 118 46.95 33.78 -6.19
CA LYS A 118 45.88 32.79 -6.28
C LYS A 118 46.42 31.36 -6.23
N VAL A 119 47.48 31.05 -6.95
CA VAL A 119 48.11 29.71 -6.93
C VAL A 119 48.70 29.41 -5.55
N LEU A 120 49.28 30.40 -4.87
CA LEU A 120 49.75 30.27 -3.49
C LEU A 120 48.61 30.01 -2.49
N LEU A 121 47.45 30.65 -2.68
CA LEU A 121 46.26 30.41 -1.86
C LEU A 121 45.78 28.96 -2.00
N PHE A 122 45.65 28.48 -3.24
CA PHE A 122 45.17 27.11 -3.52
C PHE A 122 46.19 26.05 -3.10
N ASN A 123 47.48 26.31 -3.22
CA ASN A 123 48.53 25.43 -2.71
C ASN A 123 48.88 25.67 -1.22
N GLY A 124 48.13 26.52 -0.52
CA GLY A 124 48.44 27.02 0.83
C GLY A 124 48.12 26.05 1.98
N LYS A 125 47.60 26.59 3.09
CA LYS A 125 47.11 25.80 4.23
C LYS A 125 45.66 25.39 3.98
N ALA A 126 45.31 24.16 4.36
CA ALA A 126 43.96 23.61 4.18
C ALA A 126 42.86 24.49 4.82
N THR A 127 43.12 25.09 5.98
CA THR A 127 42.16 25.98 6.67
C THR A 127 41.90 27.27 5.90
N THR A 128 42.92 27.85 5.29
CA THR A 128 42.81 29.11 4.54
C THR A 128 42.04 28.91 3.25
N ILE A 129 42.34 27.84 2.52
CA ILE A 129 41.64 27.52 1.28
C ILE A 129 40.19 27.10 1.55
N LEU A 130 39.92 26.31 2.59
CA LEU A 130 38.56 25.93 2.96
C LEU A 130 37.69 27.15 3.27
N LYS A 131 38.20 28.10 4.07
CA LYS A 131 37.49 29.37 4.35
C LYS A 131 37.22 30.18 3.07
N HIS A 132 38.18 30.20 2.15
CA HIS A 132 38.01 30.86 0.86
C HIS A 132 36.89 30.21 0.03
N ILE A 133 36.88 28.87 -0.07
CA ILE A 133 35.85 28.13 -0.81
C ILE A 133 34.47 28.32 -0.17
N ILE A 134 34.37 28.30 1.17
CA ILE A 134 33.10 28.55 1.88
C ILE A 134 32.59 29.96 1.60
N ASN A 135 33.45 30.98 1.68
CA ASN A 135 33.06 32.35 1.36
C ASN A 135 32.66 32.51 -0.12
N LYS A 136 33.28 31.74 -1.03
CA LYS A 136 32.87 31.73 -2.43
C LYS A 136 31.51 31.06 -2.60
N TYR A 137 31.28 29.93 -1.93
CA TYR A 137 29.99 29.24 -1.91
C TYR A 137 28.85 30.17 -1.47
N SER A 138 29.04 30.93 -0.38
CA SER A 138 28.02 31.85 0.14
C SER A 138 27.72 33.05 -0.76
N ASN A 139 28.69 33.48 -1.57
CA ASN A 139 28.55 34.67 -2.44
C ASN A 139 28.20 34.35 -3.89
N THR A 140 28.09 33.06 -4.24
CA THR A 140 27.77 32.62 -5.60
C THR A 140 26.32 32.16 -5.67
N ASP A 141 25.66 32.43 -6.79
CA ASP A 141 24.29 31.98 -7.04
C ASP A 141 24.14 30.45 -6.81
N LYS A 142 23.09 30.06 -6.08
CA LYS A 142 22.87 28.69 -5.59
C LYS A 142 22.72 27.70 -6.76
N ASP A 143 22.15 28.15 -7.87
CA ASP A 143 21.90 27.31 -9.06
C ASP A 143 23.09 27.26 -10.04
N SER A 144 24.18 27.97 -9.74
CA SER A 144 25.35 28.00 -10.62
C SER A 144 26.20 26.73 -10.50
N GLU A 145 26.81 26.33 -11.61
CA GLU A 145 27.77 25.22 -11.66
C GLU A 145 28.97 25.46 -10.70
N VAL A 146 29.34 26.73 -10.52
CA VAL A 146 30.41 27.15 -9.59
C VAL A 146 30.03 26.84 -8.15
N ASN A 147 28.78 27.09 -7.75
CA ASN A 147 28.29 26.78 -6.40
C ASN A 147 28.31 25.26 -6.14
N LEU A 148 27.91 24.46 -7.13
CA LEU A 148 27.98 22.99 -7.07
C LEU A 148 29.43 22.49 -6.90
N TYR A 149 30.38 23.04 -7.66
CA TYR A 149 31.80 22.70 -7.52
C TYR A 149 32.35 23.08 -6.15
N CYS A 150 31.96 24.24 -5.60
CA CYS A 150 32.35 24.64 -4.25
C CYS A 150 31.83 23.66 -3.20
N LEU A 151 30.56 23.24 -3.26
CA LEU A 151 30.00 22.27 -2.31
C LEU A 151 30.72 20.92 -2.39
N LYS A 152 30.96 20.41 -3.60
CA LYS A 152 31.68 19.16 -3.82
C LYS A 152 33.13 19.23 -3.31
N ALA A 153 33.82 20.35 -3.56
CA ALA A 153 35.15 20.57 -3.01
C ALA A 153 35.13 20.61 -1.46
N ILE A 154 34.15 21.27 -0.83
CA ILE A 154 34.01 21.26 0.63
C ILE A 154 33.78 19.83 1.15
N ASN A 155 32.96 19.03 0.46
CA ASN A 155 32.76 17.62 0.81
C ASN A 155 34.06 16.80 0.69
N ASP A 156 34.87 17.03 -0.34
CA ASP A 156 36.20 16.40 -0.48
C ASP A 156 37.12 16.79 0.69
N PHE A 157 37.14 18.07 1.08
CA PHE A 157 37.87 18.53 2.27
C PHE A 157 37.42 17.81 3.54
N THR A 158 36.14 17.46 3.66
CA THR A 158 35.64 16.67 4.79
C THR A 158 36.20 15.26 4.79
N TYR A 159 36.27 14.57 3.64
CA TYR A 159 36.90 13.26 3.53
C TYR A 159 38.39 13.31 3.84
N TYR A 160 39.09 14.30 3.27
CA TYR A 160 40.50 14.55 3.55
C TYR A 160 40.76 14.77 5.04
N THR A 161 39.90 15.55 5.70
CA THR A 161 39.98 15.83 7.13
C THR A 161 39.90 14.54 7.94
N ILE A 162 38.96 13.65 7.61
CA ILE A 162 38.82 12.35 8.28
C ILE A 162 40.00 11.43 8.00
N GLU A 163 40.48 11.37 6.76
CA GLU A 163 41.63 10.53 6.42
C GLU A 163 42.90 10.96 7.15
N LYS A 164 43.18 12.26 7.19
CA LYS A 164 44.38 12.83 7.82
C LYS A 164 44.24 13.11 9.32
N GLN A 165 43.02 13.00 9.86
CA GLN A 165 42.72 13.28 11.27
C GLN A 165 43.10 14.72 11.69
N ASP A 166 42.80 15.70 10.83
CA ASP A 166 43.15 17.11 11.03
C ASP A 166 42.08 17.88 11.83
N GLU A 167 42.30 18.05 13.13
CA GLU A 167 41.38 18.75 14.03
C GLU A 167 41.16 20.22 13.66
N HIS A 168 42.12 20.87 12.98
CA HIS A 168 42.03 22.29 12.68
C HIS A 168 40.94 22.64 11.67
N LEU A 169 40.52 21.67 10.85
CA LEU A 169 39.46 21.85 9.86
C LEU A 169 38.07 21.57 10.46
N GLN A 170 38.00 20.84 11.57
CA GLN A 170 36.77 20.31 12.12
C GLN A 170 35.74 21.39 12.44
N GLU A 171 36.14 22.42 13.19
CA GLU A 171 35.23 23.50 13.61
C GLU A 171 34.67 24.25 12.38
N THR A 172 35.52 24.53 11.39
CA THR A 172 35.11 25.25 10.18
C THR A 172 34.10 24.44 9.36
N LEU A 173 34.33 23.13 9.22
CA LEU A 173 33.39 22.23 8.52
C LEU A 173 32.07 22.07 9.27
N LEU A 174 32.12 21.91 10.59
CA LEU A 174 30.92 21.75 11.42
C LEU A 174 30.02 22.98 11.36
N ASN A 175 30.60 24.19 11.44
CA ASN A 175 29.85 25.44 11.34
C ASN A 175 29.21 25.56 9.95
N PHE A 176 29.96 25.28 8.88
CA PHE A 176 29.44 25.29 7.52
C PHE A 176 28.24 24.35 7.35
N TYR A 177 28.37 23.08 7.76
CA TYR A 177 27.27 22.12 7.61
C TYR A 177 26.08 22.47 8.51
N HIS A 178 26.31 22.98 9.73
CA HIS A 178 25.22 23.44 10.58
C HIS A 178 24.41 24.53 9.89
N GLU A 179 25.08 25.57 9.38
CA GLU A 179 24.42 26.65 8.63
C GLU A 179 23.70 26.14 7.39
N LEU A 180 24.33 25.25 6.62
CA LEU A 180 23.75 24.69 5.39
C LEU A 180 22.47 23.89 5.66
N PHE A 181 22.52 22.91 6.58
CA PHE A 181 21.36 22.08 6.90
C PHE A 181 20.24 22.90 7.55
N THR A 182 20.57 23.86 8.41
CA THR A 182 19.57 24.76 9.01
C THR A 182 18.95 25.70 7.98
N ALA A 183 19.71 26.23 7.02
CA ALA A 183 19.17 27.05 5.95
C ALA A 183 18.19 26.26 5.08
N ILE A 184 18.56 25.05 4.66
CA ILE A 184 17.68 24.16 3.88
C ILE A 184 16.37 23.90 4.61
N ARG A 185 16.41 23.60 5.92
CA ARG A 185 15.21 23.31 6.71
C ARG A 185 14.32 24.53 6.91
N LYS A 186 14.89 25.71 7.13
CA LYS A 186 14.14 26.97 7.31
C LYS A 186 13.50 27.49 6.03
N GLU A 187 14.18 27.34 4.90
CA GLU A 187 13.70 27.78 3.58
C GLU A 187 12.67 26.81 2.98
N HIS A 188 12.52 25.60 3.55
CA HIS A 188 11.66 24.54 3.03
C HIS A 188 10.16 24.79 3.27
N ASP A 189 9.35 24.41 2.29
CA ASP A 189 7.89 24.42 2.41
C ASP A 189 7.42 23.25 3.29
N LYS A 190 6.93 23.58 4.48
CA LYS A 190 6.46 22.60 5.49
C LYS A 190 5.27 21.76 5.05
N THR A 191 4.61 22.10 3.95
CA THR A 191 3.54 21.29 3.37
C THR A 191 4.06 20.10 2.56
N GLN A 192 5.34 20.09 2.21
CA GLN A 192 5.99 19.03 1.42
C GLN A 192 7.01 18.24 2.24
N ASP A 193 7.26 16.99 1.82
CA ASP A 193 8.29 16.16 2.44
C ASP A 193 9.68 16.69 2.07
N LEU A 194 10.55 16.90 3.07
CA LEU A 194 11.89 17.46 2.83
C LEU A 194 12.82 16.43 2.18
N VAL A 195 13.41 16.80 1.04
CA VAL A 195 14.43 16.04 0.32
C VAL A 195 15.70 16.88 0.22
N TYR A 196 16.80 16.40 0.80
CA TYR A 196 18.09 17.07 0.70
C TYR A 196 18.74 16.87 -0.69
N PRO A 197 19.62 17.79 -1.12
CA PRO A 197 20.45 17.61 -2.31
C PRO A 197 21.24 16.30 -2.31
N ILE A 198 21.35 15.66 -3.48
CA ILE A 198 22.01 14.34 -3.64
C ILE A 198 23.47 14.34 -3.18
N ASP A 199 24.19 15.45 -3.33
CA ASP A 199 25.58 15.59 -2.90
C ASP A 199 25.70 15.48 -1.38
N LEU A 200 24.72 15.97 -0.62
CA LEU A 200 24.71 15.85 0.84
C LEU A 200 24.44 14.41 1.29
N TYR A 201 23.48 13.72 0.68
CA TYR A 201 23.24 12.30 0.95
C TYR A 201 24.47 11.45 0.65
N THR A 202 25.06 11.65 -0.53
CA THR A 202 26.29 10.97 -0.95
C THR A 202 27.42 11.24 0.02
N MET A 203 27.49 12.48 0.54
CA MET A 203 28.48 12.85 1.52
C MET A 203 28.33 12.10 2.83
N ILE A 204 27.14 12.12 3.44
CA ILE A 204 26.87 11.40 4.68
C ILE A 204 27.09 9.89 4.52
N TYR A 205 26.68 9.30 3.39
CA TYR A 205 26.87 7.89 3.10
C TYR A 205 28.35 7.50 3.07
N LYS A 206 29.18 8.25 2.33
CA LYS A 206 30.63 8.03 2.27
C LYS A 206 31.26 8.18 3.66
N LEU A 207 30.86 9.19 4.43
CA LEU A 207 31.35 9.37 5.81
C LEU A 207 31.02 8.16 6.70
N ASN A 208 29.77 7.67 6.68
CA ASN A 208 29.36 6.50 7.45
C ASN A 208 30.16 5.25 7.07
N ARG A 209 30.39 5.04 5.77
CA ARG A 209 31.20 3.93 5.27
C ARG A 209 32.66 4.02 5.74
N ASP A 210 33.27 5.19 5.62
CA ASP A 210 34.70 5.37 5.91
C ASP A 210 34.96 5.35 7.44
N LEU A 211 34.04 5.90 8.24
CA LEU A 211 34.08 5.87 9.71
C LEU A 211 33.76 4.50 10.31
N SER A 212 32.97 3.67 9.63
CA SER A 212 32.70 2.30 10.09
C SER A 212 33.97 1.43 10.06
N ASN A 213 34.83 1.65 9.06
CA ASN A 213 36.04 0.87 8.83
C ASN A 213 37.27 1.32 9.64
N LYS A 214 37.25 2.53 10.23
CA LYS A 214 38.41 3.13 10.91
C LYS A 214 37.99 3.73 12.26
N GLN A 215 38.80 3.52 13.30
CA GLN A 215 38.61 4.27 14.55
C GLN A 215 39.09 5.72 14.35
N ASN A 216 38.25 6.67 14.74
CA ASN A 216 38.50 8.10 14.63
C ASN A 216 38.71 8.71 16.03
N PRO A 217 39.95 8.69 16.57
CA PRO A 217 40.20 9.16 17.92
C PRO A 217 40.11 10.69 18.07
N LYS A 218 40.28 11.45 16.98
CA LYS A 218 40.44 12.91 17.04
C LYS A 218 39.18 13.68 16.63
N LEU A 219 38.47 13.23 15.59
CA LEU A 219 37.38 14.00 14.98
C LEU A 219 35.99 13.52 15.43
N LEU A 220 35.82 13.38 16.76
CA LEU A 220 34.61 12.80 17.35
C LEU A 220 33.32 13.58 17.03
N ALA A 221 33.38 14.92 16.95
CA ALA A 221 32.19 15.72 16.68
C ALA A 221 31.66 15.60 15.23
N ILE A 222 32.54 15.44 14.23
CA ILE A 222 32.11 15.19 12.84
C ILE A 222 31.51 13.79 12.74
N GLU A 223 32.21 12.81 13.32
CA GLU A 223 31.74 11.44 13.36
C GLU A 223 30.36 11.34 14.03
N HIS A 224 30.20 12.00 15.18
CA HIS A 224 28.93 12.05 15.89
C HIS A 224 27.81 12.58 14.99
N ARG A 225 27.96 13.76 14.36
CA ARG A 225 26.90 14.36 13.54
C ARG A 225 26.58 13.54 12.28
N ALA A 226 27.59 12.93 11.66
CA ALA A 226 27.41 12.10 10.46
C ALA A 226 26.69 10.77 10.76
N VAL A 227 27.08 10.09 11.83
CA VAL A 227 26.61 8.73 12.17
C VAL A 227 25.29 8.76 12.94
N SER A 228 25.08 9.75 13.80
CA SER A 228 23.86 9.86 14.60
C SER A 228 22.60 10.21 13.79
N GLY A 229 22.77 10.61 12.52
CA GLY A 229 21.67 11.09 11.68
C GLY A 229 21.23 12.52 11.98
N ILE A 230 21.93 13.26 12.86
CA ILE A 230 21.59 14.64 13.26
C ILE A 230 21.44 15.57 12.05
N TRP A 231 22.31 15.48 11.06
CA TRP A 231 22.20 16.35 9.88
C TRP A 231 20.91 16.12 9.09
N LEU A 232 20.43 14.86 8.99
CA LEU A 232 19.22 14.53 8.24
C LEU A 232 17.94 14.76 9.05
N LEU A 233 17.95 14.37 10.33
CA LEU A 233 16.81 14.53 11.24
C LEU A 233 16.65 15.97 11.73
N GLY A 234 17.74 16.75 11.71
CA GLY A 234 17.81 18.14 12.15
C GLY A 234 18.21 18.28 13.62
N ASP A 235 18.83 19.42 13.93
CA ASP A 235 19.19 19.84 15.29
C ASP A 235 18.14 20.81 15.89
N ASP A 236 17.35 21.46 15.04
CA ASP A 236 16.29 22.42 15.42
C ASP A 236 15.02 21.77 16.02
N PHE A 237 14.15 22.60 16.61
CA PHE A 237 12.83 22.16 17.11
C PHE A 237 11.75 22.16 16.02
N GLU A 238 12.13 22.23 14.74
CA GLU A 238 11.16 22.27 13.66
C GLU A 238 10.60 20.87 13.39
N GLN A 239 9.26 20.77 13.36
CA GLN A 239 8.55 19.54 13.06
C GLN A 239 8.41 19.41 11.54
N ILE A 240 9.43 18.83 10.90
CA ILE A 240 9.46 18.57 9.45
C ILE A 240 9.31 17.07 9.22
N LYS A 241 8.37 16.69 8.36
CA LYS A 241 8.13 15.31 7.97
C LYS A 241 9.31 14.74 7.19
N ILE A 242 9.76 13.55 7.57
CA ILE A 242 10.86 12.83 6.91
C ILE A 242 10.35 12.22 5.60
N SER A 243 10.98 12.55 4.47
CA SER A 243 10.68 11.93 3.18
C SER A 243 11.16 10.48 3.09
N GLU A 244 10.51 9.67 2.25
CA GLU A 244 10.95 8.29 1.98
C GLU A 244 12.36 8.22 1.37
N ALA A 245 12.77 9.26 0.62
CA ALA A 245 14.14 9.39 0.14
C ALA A 245 15.13 9.52 1.31
N THR A 246 14.82 10.36 2.30
CA THR A 246 15.63 10.49 3.52
C THR A 246 15.66 9.19 4.33
N TYR A 247 14.53 8.47 4.47
CA TYR A 247 14.49 7.16 5.12
C TYR A 247 15.38 6.13 4.41
N THR A 248 15.35 6.09 3.09
CA THR A 248 16.20 5.20 2.28
C THR A 248 17.69 5.49 2.54
N GLN A 249 18.06 6.78 2.57
CA GLN A 249 19.44 7.19 2.85
C GLN A 249 19.86 6.90 4.29
N LEU A 250 18.98 7.13 5.27
CA LEU A 250 19.21 6.74 6.67
C LEU A 250 19.42 5.23 6.80
N TRP A 251 18.65 4.41 6.08
CA TRP A 251 18.81 2.96 6.08
C TRP A 251 20.17 2.53 5.51
N LEU A 252 20.60 3.12 4.39
CA LEU A 252 21.92 2.88 3.81
C LEU A 252 23.06 3.25 4.76
N ASN A 253 22.90 4.34 5.51
CA ASN A 253 23.88 4.75 6.54
C ASN A 253 23.94 3.73 7.67
N ILE A 254 22.78 3.28 8.18
CA ILE A 254 22.69 2.25 9.21
C ILE A 254 23.32 0.93 8.75
N TYR A 255 23.04 0.52 7.52
CA TYR A 255 23.60 -0.69 6.93
C TYR A 255 25.14 -0.65 6.88
N ASN A 256 25.76 0.52 6.77
CA ASN A 256 27.22 0.62 6.83
C ASN A 256 27.77 0.49 8.27
N ILE A 257 26.99 0.86 9.29
CA ILE A 257 27.47 0.98 10.67
C ILE A 257 26.95 -0.12 11.62
N TYR A 258 26.00 -0.97 11.21
CA TYR A 258 25.32 -1.90 12.14
C TYR A 258 26.26 -2.87 12.87
N THR A 259 27.41 -3.20 12.25
CA THR A 259 28.46 -4.06 12.84
C THR A 259 29.31 -3.35 13.88
N ASN A 260 29.21 -2.02 14.00
CA ASN A 260 29.96 -1.20 14.94
C ASN A 260 29.05 -0.74 16.09
N PRO A 261 29.10 -1.39 17.27
CA PRO A 261 28.20 -1.10 18.39
C PRO A 261 28.22 0.36 18.83
N ARG A 262 29.38 1.02 18.77
CA ARG A 262 29.52 2.41 19.23
C ARG A 262 28.72 3.36 18.34
N LEU A 263 28.81 3.18 17.03
CA LEU A 263 28.14 4.03 16.04
C LEU A 263 26.62 3.85 16.11
N VAL A 264 26.14 2.61 16.22
CA VAL A 264 24.71 2.30 16.40
C VAL A 264 24.16 2.94 17.67
N LYS A 265 24.92 2.93 18.77
CA LYS A 265 24.52 3.59 20.03
C LYS A 265 24.32 5.10 19.86
N LEU A 266 25.20 5.77 19.11
CA LEU A 266 25.06 7.21 18.82
C LEU A 266 23.81 7.50 17.99
N PHE A 267 23.55 6.69 16.97
CA PHE A 267 22.33 6.77 16.18
C PHE A 267 21.08 6.57 17.03
N TRP A 268 21.03 5.50 17.82
CA TRP A 268 19.88 5.20 18.69
C TRP A 268 19.62 6.30 19.72
N ALA A 269 20.68 6.86 20.31
CA ALA A 269 20.59 7.95 21.27
C ALA A 269 19.95 9.20 20.67
N ASN A 270 20.34 9.57 19.45
CA ASN A 270 19.75 10.70 18.74
C ASN A 270 18.31 10.41 18.29
N SER A 271 18.03 9.21 17.76
CA SER A 271 16.66 8.81 17.41
C SER A 271 15.71 8.84 18.61
N PHE A 272 16.19 8.47 19.79
CA PHE A 272 15.41 8.57 21.03
C PHE A 272 15.05 10.02 21.32
N GLN A 273 16.00 10.95 21.20
CA GLN A 273 15.76 12.37 21.42
C GLN A 273 14.81 12.96 20.36
N TYR A 274 15.02 12.61 19.09
CA TYR A 274 14.15 13.01 17.98
C TYR A 274 12.70 12.56 18.24
N PHE A 275 12.48 11.28 18.55
CA PHE A 275 11.14 10.75 18.75
C PHE A 275 10.45 11.30 20.00
N THR A 276 11.23 11.57 21.06
CA THR A 276 10.68 12.10 22.32
C THR A 276 10.28 13.56 22.21
N TYR A 277 11.13 14.39 21.59
CA TYR A 277 10.97 15.86 21.64
C TYR A 277 10.54 16.49 20.32
N LYS A 278 10.86 15.89 19.16
CA LYS A 278 10.53 16.46 17.84
C LYS A 278 9.31 15.79 17.22
N LEU A 279 9.15 14.49 17.44
CA LEU A 279 8.01 13.71 16.95
C LEU A 279 6.99 13.41 18.07
N GLU A 280 6.70 14.43 18.86
CA GLU A 280 5.73 14.34 19.96
C GLU A 280 4.30 14.13 19.42
N LYS A 281 3.46 13.51 20.26
CA LYS A 281 2.04 13.36 20.01
C LYS A 281 1.36 14.74 19.97
N ILE A 282 0.37 14.88 19.10
CA ILE A 282 -0.46 16.09 19.07
C ILE A 282 -1.64 15.87 20.02
N ASP A 283 -1.80 16.79 20.97
CA ASP A 283 -2.91 16.79 21.92
C ASP A 283 -4.25 17.10 21.24
N PRO A 284 -5.37 16.50 21.69
CA PRO A 284 -6.68 16.77 21.14
C PRO A 284 -7.13 18.21 21.44
N ILE A 285 -7.53 18.94 20.39
CA ILE A 285 -8.12 20.27 20.52
C ILE A 285 -9.64 20.12 20.47
N TYR A 286 -10.32 20.58 21.51
CA TYR A 286 -11.77 20.49 21.65
C TYR A 286 -12.46 21.80 21.23
N ASN A 287 -13.54 21.71 20.46
CA ASN A 287 -14.45 22.85 20.25
C ASN A 287 -15.35 23.08 21.48
N THR A 288 -16.18 24.12 21.42
CA THR A 288 -17.19 24.44 22.46
C THR A 288 -18.20 23.32 22.71
N ASP A 289 -18.36 22.39 21.77
CA ASP A 289 -19.26 21.22 21.85
C ASP A 289 -18.52 19.93 22.28
N TRP A 290 -17.30 20.05 22.81
CA TRP A 290 -16.45 18.93 23.26
C TRP A 290 -16.07 17.92 22.15
N GLN A 291 -16.12 18.34 20.89
CA GLN A 291 -15.68 17.55 19.74
C GLN A 291 -14.23 17.89 19.37
N ILE A 292 -13.47 16.86 19.00
CA ILE A 292 -12.06 17.01 18.60
C ILE A 292 -12.00 17.59 17.19
N THR A 293 -11.35 18.73 17.00
CA THR A 293 -11.27 19.44 15.71
C THR A 293 -10.04 19.04 14.89
N ASN A 294 -8.95 18.63 15.54
CA ASN A 294 -7.65 18.33 14.92
C ASN A 294 -7.42 16.83 14.63
N THR A 295 -8.49 16.09 14.32
CA THR A 295 -8.40 14.63 14.08
C THR A 295 -7.46 14.26 12.95
N LYS A 296 -7.53 14.96 11.81
CA LYS A 296 -6.70 14.69 10.63
C LYS A 296 -5.20 14.87 10.92
N GLU A 297 -4.83 15.99 11.54
CA GLU A 297 -3.44 16.32 11.88
C GLU A 297 -2.86 15.28 12.86
N ARG A 298 -3.65 14.85 13.84
CA ARG A 298 -3.27 13.83 14.80
C ARG A 298 -3.07 12.46 14.15
N GLU A 299 -3.95 12.07 13.23
CA GLU A 299 -3.80 10.83 12.46
C GLU A 299 -2.55 10.84 11.56
N GLU A 300 -2.25 11.97 10.91
CA GLU A 300 -1.04 12.14 10.12
C GLU A 300 0.22 12.04 11.00
N ARG A 301 0.22 12.68 12.18
CA ARG A 301 1.32 12.57 13.14
C ARG A 301 1.51 11.15 13.67
N GLU A 302 0.45 10.43 14.01
CA GLU A 302 0.59 9.04 14.46
C GLU A 302 1.12 8.14 13.32
N LYS A 303 0.75 8.39 12.06
CA LYS A 303 1.36 7.68 10.91
C LYS A 303 2.85 7.96 10.78
N GLU A 304 3.30 9.20 10.97
CA GLU A 304 4.73 9.54 10.99
C GLU A 304 5.47 8.82 12.12
N ARG A 305 4.87 8.79 13.32
CA ARG A 305 5.42 8.09 14.48
C ARG A 305 5.51 6.58 14.24
N ASP A 306 4.47 5.99 13.67
CA ASP A 306 4.47 4.58 13.28
C ASP A 306 5.55 4.30 12.21
N ARG A 307 5.68 5.13 11.16
CA ARG A 307 6.74 4.97 10.16
C ARG A 307 8.15 5.02 10.78
N PHE A 308 8.36 5.91 11.75
CA PHE A 308 9.63 5.99 12.47
C PHE A 308 9.88 4.75 13.34
N LEU A 309 8.86 4.23 14.03
CA LEU A 309 8.96 2.99 14.80
C LEU A 309 9.22 1.77 13.90
N GLU A 310 8.55 1.68 12.75
CA GLU A 310 8.77 0.64 11.72
C GLU A 310 10.26 0.56 11.36
N PHE A 311 10.87 1.70 11.08
CA PHE A 311 12.30 1.82 10.78
C PHE A 311 13.20 1.33 11.92
N HIS A 312 12.88 1.65 13.17
CA HIS A 312 13.69 1.23 14.32
C HIS A 312 13.51 -0.25 14.68
N TYR A 313 12.33 -0.82 14.40
CA TYR A 313 12.11 -2.26 14.55
C TYR A 313 12.79 -3.06 13.45
N ALA A 314 12.85 -2.53 12.23
CA ALA A 314 13.68 -3.10 11.17
C ALA A 314 15.17 -3.11 11.58
N LEU A 315 15.69 -2.03 12.17
CA LEU A 315 17.04 -1.99 12.74
C LEU A 315 17.24 -3.08 13.82
N GLY A 316 16.27 -3.28 14.71
CA GLY A 316 16.33 -4.37 15.69
C GLY A 316 16.43 -5.76 15.05
N GLY A 317 15.66 -5.99 13.98
CA GLY A 317 15.76 -7.19 13.14
C GLY A 317 17.14 -7.35 12.49
N LEU A 318 17.72 -6.28 11.96
CA LEU A 318 19.05 -6.27 11.34
C LEU A 318 20.15 -6.61 12.35
N LEU A 319 20.08 -6.04 13.55
CA LEU A 319 21.04 -6.34 14.63
C LEU A 319 20.92 -7.79 15.11
N LEU A 320 19.70 -8.32 15.17
CA LEU A 320 19.45 -9.73 15.50
C LEU A 320 20.05 -10.66 14.44
N TYR A 321 19.80 -10.36 13.15
CA TYR A 321 20.37 -11.08 12.02
C TYR A 321 21.91 -11.07 12.03
N GLY A 322 22.50 -9.88 12.21
CA GLY A 322 23.95 -9.69 12.30
C GLY A 322 24.60 -10.15 13.61
N LYS A 323 23.86 -10.84 14.49
CA LYS A 323 24.28 -11.34 15.81
C LYS A 323 24.90 -10.28 16.74
N GLN A 324 24.46 -9.02 16.62
CA GLN A 324 24.95 -7.89 17.42
C GLN A 324 24.25 -7.82 18.79
N TYR A 325 24.30 -8.90 19.57
CA TYR A 325 23.49 -9.06 20.79
C TYR A 325 23.83 -8.04 21.89
N ASN A 326 25.09 -7.63 22.00
CA ASN A 326 25.50 -6.58 22.94
C ASN A 326 24.92 -5.20 22.58
N THR A 327 24.88 -4.87 21.29
CA THR A 327 24.23 -3.66 20.79
C THR A 327 22.72 -3.74 20.99
N LEU A 328 22.13 -4.90 20.73
CA LEU A 328 20.71 -5.19 20.96
C LEU A 328 20.33 -4.95 22.43
N LYS A 329 21.13 -5.48 23.38
CA LYS A 329 20.92 -5.26 24.82
C LYS A 329 20.90 -3.78 25.17
N TYR A 330 21.81 -2.99 24.59
CA TYR A 330 21.85 -1.55 24.82
C TYR A 330 20.56 -0.88 24.35
N ILE A 331 20.11 -1.12 23.11
CA ILE A 331 18.92 -0.43 22.59
C ILE A 331 17.64 -0.79 23.37
N LEU A 332 17.56 -2.04 23.88
CA LEU A 332 16.44 -2.50 24.70
C LEU A 332 16.42 -1.89 26.10
N THR A 333 17.56 -1.43 26.61
CA THR A 333 17.73 -0.91 27.99
C THR A 333 18.01 0.59 28.04
N TYR A 334 18.22 1.23 26.89
CA TYR A 334 18.56 2.64 26.78
C TYR A 334 17.41 3.56 27.24
N SER A 335 17.70 4.43 28.21
CA SER A 335 16.79 5.48 28.67
C SER A 335 17.58 6.67 29.19
N GLN A 336 17.03 7.88 29.02
CA GLN A 336 17.58 9.13 29.56
C GLN A 336 16.70 9.74 30.67
N SER A 337 15.68 9.02 31.16
CA SER A 337 14.73 9.51 32.16
C SER A 337 14.72 8.66 33.43
N MET A 338 14.28 9.26 34.54
CA MET A 338 13.96 8.55 35.78
C MET A 338 12.52 8.92 36.21
N PRO A 339 11.56 7.97 36.23
CA PRO A 339 11.71 6.54 35.91
C PRO A 339 12.04 6.30 34.42
N ALA A 340 12.59 5.12 34.14
CA ALA A 340 13.04 4.76 32.80
C ALA A 340 11.86 4.72 31.81
N SER A 341 11.99 5.48 30.71
CA SER A 341 11.04 5.52 29.59
C SER A 341 11.69 5.01 28.31
N TYR A 342 10.91 4.31 27.49
CA TYR A 342 11.34 3.64 26.27
C TYR A 342 10.37 3.95 25.10
N PRO A 343 10.36 5.18 24.60
CA PRO A 343 9.36 5.62 23.63
C PRO A 343 9.55 5.00 22.23
N LEU A 344 10.76 4.53 21.90
CA LEU A 344 11.06 3.80 20.65
C LEU A 344 10.69 2.31 20.69
N LEU A 345 10.19 1.81 21.83
CA LEU A 345 9.89 0.39 22.04
C LEU A 345 8.42 0.24 22.47
N PRO A 346 7.78 -0.91 22.22
CA PRO A 346 6.39 -1.09 22.60
C PRO A 346 6.26 -1.11 24.13
N GLN A 347 5.22 -0.46 24.62
CA GLN A 347 4.91 -0.34 26.05
C GLN A 347 3.79 -1.28 26.51
N THR A 348 3.09 -1.93 25.57
CA THR A 348 1.98 -2.84 25.87
C THR A 348 2.02 -4.08 24.97
N MET A 349 1.40 -5.17 25.42
CA MET A 349 1.22 -6.37 24.59
C MET A 349 0.40 -6.07 23.33
N THR A 350 -0.57 -5.16 23.41
CA THR A 350 -1.34 -4.69 22.24
C THR A 350 -0.42 -4.15 21.15
N GLU A 351 0.55 -3.30 21.51
CA GLU A 351 1.51 -2.76 20.54
C GLU A 351 2.42 -3.85 19.97
N VAL A 352 2.89 -4.78 20.82
CA VAL A 352 3.73 -5.92 20.39
C VAL A 352 3.01 -6.74 19.31
N PHE A 353 1.77 -7.17 19.56
CA PHE A 353 1.02 -7.98 18.59
C PHE A 353 0.59 -7.18 17.37
N ARG A 354 0.28 -5.88 17.52
CA ARG A 354 0.04 -4.98 16.38
C ARG A 354 1.24 -4.94 15.45
N TRP A 355 2.44 -4.74 15.99
CA TRP A 355 3.67 -4.70 15.20
C TRP A 355 4.01 -6.06 14.59
N PHE A 356 3.80 -7.15 15.33
CA PHE A 356 3.97 -8.50 14.79
C PHE A 356 3.08 -8.74 13.56
N GLN A 357 1.81 -8.34 13.64
CA GLN A 357 0.86 -8.42 12.53
C GLN A 357 1.31 -7.58 11.32
N ILE A 358 1.76 -6.34 11.54
CA ILE A 358 2.22 -5.42 10.47
C ILE A 358 3.41 -6.01 9.70
N PHE A 359 4.38 -6.63 10.40
CA PHE A 359 5.56 -7.20 9.75
C PHE A 359 5.30 -8.57 9.13
N TYR A 360 4.39 -9.35 9.70
CA TYR A 360 4.02 -10.65 9.15
C TYR A 360 3.19 -10.52 7.87
N ASP A 361 2.21 -9.62 7.84
CA ASP A 361 1.30 -9.41 6.71
C ASP A 361 1.89 -8.44 5.66
N ASP A 362 2.97 -8.89 5.00
CA ASP A 362 3.71 -8.10 4.00
C ASP A 362 2.88 -7.68 2.79
N LEU A 363 1.77 -8.36 2.52
CA LEU A 363 0.89 -8.09 1.37
C LEU A 363 0.24 -6.71 1.43
N ARG A 364 0.18 -6.09 2.63
CA ARG A 364 -0.38 -4.74 2.81
C ARG A 364 0.69 -3.64 2.69
N ASN A 365 1.97 -3.99 2.67
CA ASN A 365 3.06 -3.02 2.64
C ASN A 365 3.44 -2.67 1.19
N ASN A 366 3.40 -1.38 0.85
CA ASN A 366 3.89 -0.88 -0.43
C ASN A 366 4.87 0.30 -0.22
N PRO A 367 6.15 0.17 -0.58
CA PRO A 367 6.79 -1.04 -1.10
C PRO A 367 6.93 -2.14 -0.02
N PRO A 368 7.12 -3.42 -0.42
CA PRO A 368 7.41 -4.53 0.49
C PRO A 368 8.58 -4.27 1.44
N MET A 369 8.59 -4.93 2.61
CA MET A 369 9.57 -4.66 3.67
C MET A 369 11.02 -4.95 3.26
N ASP A 370 11.24 -5.99 2.46
CA ASP A 370 12.56 -6.36 1.91
C ASP A 370 13.13 -5.31 0.95
N MET A 371 12.27 -4.56 0.24
CA MET A 371 12.68 -3.44 -0.61
C MET A 371 13.00 -2.19 0.22
N LYS A 372 12.23 -1.93 1.28
CA LYS A 372 12.49 -0.82 2.21
C LYS A 372 13.77 -1.03 3.02
N TYR A 373 13.99 -2.27 3.46
CA TYR A 373 14.98 -2.63 4.46
C TYR A 373 15.85 -3.79 3.96
N TYR A 374 16.82 -3.47 3.11
CA TYR A 374 17.77 -4.46 2.64
C TYR A 374 18.63 -5.01 3.80
N PHE A 375 18.72 -6.34 3.89
CA PHE A 375 19.61 -7.06 4.80
C PHE A 375 20.75 -7.71 4.00
N PRO A 376 21.98 -7.79 4.57
CA PRO A 376 23.10 -8.41 3.87
C PRO A 376 22.77 -9.84 3.45
N GLU A 377 23.19 -10.25 2.24
CA GLU A 377 23.07 -11.64 1.76
C GLU A 377 21.62 -12.17 1.59
N LEU A 378 20.60 -11.31 1.76
CA LEU A 378 19.17 -11.63 1.59
C LEU A 378 18.56 -10.96 0.34
N ASP A 379 19.34 -10.78 -0.74
CA ASP A 379 18.96 -10.15 -2.02
C ASP A 379 18.21 -11.08 -3.00
N ASN A 380 18.25 -12.39 -2.78
CA ASN A 380 17.68 -13.37 -3.71
C ASN A 380 16.14 -13.46 -3.62
N LEU A 381 15.48 -13.54 -4.78
CA LEU A 381 14.02 -13.64 -4.95
C LEU A 381 13.34 -14.72 -4.05
N GLY A 382 14.02 -15.84 -3.77
CA GLY A 382 13.52 -16.93 -2.92
C GLY A 382 13.69 -16.73 -1.41
N ILE A 383 14.41 -15.69 -0.99
CA ILE A 383 14.79 -15.41 0.40
C ILE A 383 14.06 -14.17 0.95
N ARG A 384 13.29 -13.47 0.12
CA ARG A 384 12.60 -12.20 0.42
C ARG A 384 11.81 -12.16 1.74
N ARG A 385 11.12 -13.27 2.11
CA ARG A 385 10.36 -13.36 3.38
C ARG A 385 11.24 -13.45 4.64
N GLN A 386 12.55 -13.67 4.49
CA GLN A 386 13.44 -13.80 5.64
C GLN A 386 13.66 -12.47 6.36
N VAL A 387 13.68 -11.32 5.66
CA VAL A 387 13.77 -9.99 6.29
C VAL A 387 12.63 -9.83 7.30
N ASN A 388 11.38 -10.05 6.85
CA ASN A 388 10.19 -9.99 7.70
C ASN A 388 10.28 -10.99 8.87
N SER A 389 10.77 -12.21 8.62
CA SER A 389 11.00 -13.19 9.69
C SER A 389 11.95 -12.68 10.77
N TRP A 390 13.08 -12.06 10.40
CA TRP A 390 14.03 -11.48 11.37
C TRP A 390 13.44 -10.30 12.15
N ILE A 391 12.66 -9.45 11.50
CA ILE A 391 11.96 -8.35 12.17
C ILE A 391 10.89 -8.91 13.13
N CYS A 392 10.11 -9.91 12.71
CA CYS A 392 9.14 -10.60 13.57
C CYS A 392 9.80 -11.27 14.77
N LYS A 393 10.96 -11.92 14.59
CA LYS A 393 11.76 -12.47 15.69
C LYS A 393 12.21 -11.37 16.66
N TYR A 394 12.62 -10.22 16.16
CA TYR A 394 12.91 -9.07 17.03
C TYR A 394 11.68 -8.61 17.81
N VAL A 395 10.49 -8.57 17.20
CA VAL A 395 9.24 -8.26 17.92
C VAL A 395 8.94 -9.30 19.03
N VAL A 396 9.26 -10.57 18.82
CA VAL A 396 9.15 -11.59 19.88
C VAL A 396 10.16 -11.36 21.01
N ILE A 397 11.36 -10.81 20.74
CA ILE A 397 12.27 -10.35 21.80
C ILE A 397 11.63 -9.19 22.57
N LEU A 398 10.93 -8.27 21.89
CA LEU A 398 10.19 -7.18 22.53
C LEU A 398 9.02 -7.67 23.39
N PHE A 399 8.38 -8.79 23.01
CA PHE A 399 7.42 -9.51 23.86
C PHE A 399 8.08 -10.02 25.14
N ILE A 400 9.18 -10.77 25.03
CA ILE A 400 9.92 -11.32 26.18
C ILE A 400 10.37 -10.19 27.11
N ARG A 401 10.81 -9.07 26.53
CA ARG A 401 11.21 -7.86 27.26
C ARG A 401 10.10 -7.30 28.14
N GLN A 402 8.82 -7.39 27.78
CA GLN A 402 7.73 -6.86 28.62
C GLN A 402 7.74 -7.47 30.03
N PHE A 403 8.14 -8.75 30.16
CA PHE A 403 8.25 -9.44 31.45
C PHE A 403 9.47 -9.03 32.29
N SER A 404 10.38 -8.24 31.71
CA SER A 404 11.57 -7.69 32.38
C SER A 404 11.36 -6.28 32.94
N LEU A 405 10.28 -5.61 32.54
CA LEU A 405 10.02 -4.22 32.89
C LEU A 405 9.47 -4.08 34.31
N ASN A 406 9.97 -3.07 35.03
CA ASN A 406 9.50 -2.73 36.38
C ASN A 406 8.32 -1.76 36.31
N LYS A 407 7.25 -2.07 37.05
CA LYS A 407 6.09 -1.19 37.21
C LYS A 407 6.48 0.03 38.05
N SER A 408 6.66 1.17 37.40
CA SER A 408 6.99 2.44 38.08
C SER A 408 5.74 3.23 38.46
N TYR A 409 4.63 3.02 37.74
CA TYR A 409 3.33 3.62 38.04
C TYR A 409 2.25 2.56 38.27
N THR A 410 1.22 2.91 39.04
CA THR A 410 0.13 1.99 39.43
C THR A 410 -0.73 1.53 38.24
N TYR A 411 -0.84 2.34 37.20
CA TYR A 411 -1.59 2.03 35.98
C TYR A 411 -0.78 1.20 34.96
N GLN A 412 0.53 0.98 35.19
CA GLN A 412 1.37 0.24 34.24
C GLN A 412 1.17 -1.27 34.39
N ASP A 413 0.71 -1.91 33.31
CA ASP A 413 0.66 -3.35 33.22
C ASP A 413 1.18 -3.88 31.87
N PHE A 414 2.49 -4.11 31.84
CA PHE A 414 3.21 -4.58 30.65
C PHE A 414 2.83 -6.00 30.21
N THR A 415 2.32 -6.82 31.13
CA THR A 415 1.95 -8.22 30.91
C THR A 415 0.45 -8.45 30.85
N SER A 416 -0.33 -7.38 30.75
CA SER A 416 -1.78 -7.47 30.52
C SER A 416 -2.05 -8.11 29.15
N LEU A 417 -3.18 -8.82 29.04
CA LEU A 417 -3.64 -9.33 27.76
C LEU A 417 -3.81 -8.18 26.76
N PRO A 418 -3.50 -8.41 25.46
CA PRO A 418 -3.69 -7.37 24.45
C PRO A 418 -5.15 -6.94 24.44
N ARG A 419 -5.39 -5.64 24.22
CA ARG A 419 -6.74 -5.13 24.03
C ARG A 419 -7.27 -5.69 22.71
N PHE A 420 -8.28 -6.54 22.82
CA PHE A 420 -8.97 -7.13 21.69
C PHE A 420 -9.85 -6.10 20.99
N SER A 421 -9.93 -6.22 19.67
CA SER A 421 -10.87 -5.46 18.86
C SER A 421 -12.29 -6.02 19.01
N ASP A 422 -13.29 -5.15 18.84
CA ASP A 422 -14.70 -5.56 18.79
C ASP A 422 -15.06 -6.27 17.46
N LYS A 423 -14.11 -6.38 16.53
CA LYS A 423 -14.30 -7.03 15.23
C LYS A 423 -13.78 -8.46 15.25
N ILE A 424 -14.65 -9.42 14.93
CA ILE A 424 -14.33 -10.85 14.92
C ILE A 424 -13.22 -11.17 13.91
N TYR A 425 -13.23 -10.52 12.75
CA TYR A 425 -12.19 -10.72 11.73
C TYR A 425 -10.77 -10.39 12.24
N GLU A 426 -10.60 -9.30 13.00
CA GLU A 426 -9.29 -8.91 13.54
C GLU A 426 -8.80 -9.94 14.58
N LEU A 427 -9.72 -10.53 15.36
CA LEU A 427 -9.41 -11.62 16.30
C LEU A 427 -9.05 -12.93 15.60
N LEU A 428 -9.74 -13.27 14.52
CA LEU A 428 -9.40 -14.43 13.70
C LEU A 428 -8.03 -14.28 13.05
N GLN A 429 -7.70 -13.09 12.55
CA GLN A 429 -6.35 -12.80 12.07
C GLN A 429 -5.31 -12.98 13.17
N LEU A 430 -5.55 -12.42 14.36
CA LEU A 430 -4.64 -12.60 15.49
C LEU A 430 -4.45 -14.10 15.81
N LYS A 431 -5.54 -14.87 15.81
CA LYS A 431 -5.50 -16.33 16.03
C LYS A 431 -4.64 -17.05 14.98
N GLU A 432 -4.77 -16.70 13.71
CA GLU A 432 -3.96 -17.27 12.62
C GLU A 432 -2.47 -16.95 12.76
N LEU A 433 -2.12 -15.83 13.40
CA LEU A 433 -0.72 -15.41 13.61
C LEU A 433 -0.04 -16.13 14.77
N LEU A 434 -0.80 -16.60 15.77
CA LEU A 434 -0.25 -17.18 17.01
C LEU A 434 0.66 -18.39 16.78
N PRO A 435 0.36 -19.37 15.90
CA PRO A 435 1.26 -20.49 15.66
C PRO A 435 2.64 -20.05 15.14
N THR A 436 2.69 -19.03 14.29
CA THR A 436 3.97 -18.48 13.80
C THR A 436 4.69 -17.69 14.88
N PHE A 437 3.96 -16.94 15.70
CA PHE A 437 4.50 -16.25 16.86
C PHE A 437 5.14 -17.24 17.85
N GLU A 438 4.42 -18.33 18.18
CA GLU A 438 4.88 -19.44 19.00
C GLU A 438 6.15 -20.09 18.44
N HIS A 439 6.17 -20.35 17.13
CA HIS A 439 7.35 -20.91 16.47
C HIS A 439 8.58 -20.01 16.65
N TYR A 440 8.48 -18.71 16.38
CA TYR A 440 9.59 -17.78 16.58
C TYR A 440 9.97 -17.59 18.04
N PHE A 441 8.99 -17.63 18.95
CA PHE A 441 9.24 -17.63 20.38
C PHE A 441 10.07 -18.85 20.81
N LEU A 442 9.72 -20.03 20.33
CA LEU A 442 10.48 -21.24 20.58
C LEU A 442 11.92 -21.12 20.03
N GLU A 443 12.10 -20.70 18.78
CA GLU A 443 13.43 -20.49 18.20
C GLU A 443 14.31 -19.55 19.03
N ILE A 444 13.75 -18.44 19.54
CA ILE A 444 14.47 -17.51 20.40
C ILE A 444 14.80 -18.14 21.75
N THR A 445 13.86 -18.91 22.33
CA THR A 445 14.08 -19.57 23.63
C THR A 445 15.16 -20.65 23.57
N TYR A 446 15.36 -21.29 22.41
CA TYR A 446 16.43 -22.27 22.19
C TYR A 446 17.81 -21.64 21.95
N ASN A 447 17.88 -20.35 21.59
CA ASN A 447 19.15 -19.66 21.38
C ASN A 447 19.77 -19.21 22.72
N SER A 448 20.52 -20.10 23.37
CA SER A 448 21.13 -19.82 24.68
C SER A 448 22.09 -18.63 24.67
N GLU A 449 22.86 -18.44 23.59
CA GLU A 449 23.82 -17.35 23.45
C GLU A 449 23.12 -15.98 23.47
N LEU A 450 22.07 -15.82 22.66
CA LEU A 450 21.26 -14.60 22.61
C LEU A 450 20.67 -14.27 23.99
N LEU A 451 20.06 -15.26 24.65
CA LEU A 451 19.41 -15.06 25.94
C LEU A 451 20.38 -14.70 27.06
N GLU A 452 21.58 -15.28 27.03
CA GLU A 452 22.65 -14.98 27.99
C GLU A 452 23.13 -13.54 27.83
N GLN A 453 23.43 -13.12 26.59
CA GLN A 453 23.88 -11.76 26.31
C GLN A 453 22.81 -10.72 26.68
N LEU A 454 21.54 -10.96 26.35
CA LEU A 454 20.43 -10.08 26.70
C LEU A 454 20.10 -10.07 28.21
N GLY A 455 20.47 -11.13 28.95
CA GLY A 455 20.10 -11.29 30.36
C GLY A 455 18.69 -11.84 30.58
N TYR A 456 18.13 -12.57 29.61
CA TYR A 456 16.77 -13.12 29.65
C TYR A 456 16.70 -14.60 30.03
N ARG A 457 17.85 -15.26 30.28
CA ARG A 457 17.90 -16.70 30.63
C ARG A 457 17.04 -17.09 31.82
N GLU A 458 17.11 -16.34 32.92
CA GLU A 458 16.28 -16.61 34.12
C GLU A 458 14.82 -16.15 33.94
N LEU A 459 14.59 -15.17 33.06
CA LEU A 459 13.26 -14.64 32.79
C LEU A 459 12.40 -15.66 32.05
N ILE A 460 12.96 -16.36 31.06
CA ILE A 460 12.23 -17.36 30.27
C ILE A 460 11.86 -18.58 31.12
N LYS A 461 12.63 -18.92 32.17
CA LYS A 461 12.25 -20.01 33.10
C LYS A 461 10.97 -19.73 33.88
N LYS A 462 10.48 -18.49 33.90
CA LYS A 462 9.21 -18.16 34.57
C LYS A 462 8.05 -18.76 33.77
N GLU A 463 7.29 -19.62 34.44
CA GLU A 463 6.10 -20.27 33.87
C GLU A 463 5.07 -19.25 33.33
N SER A 464 5.05 -18.04 33.88
CA SER A 464 4.17 -16.94 33.45
C SER A 464 4.36 -16.54 31.98
N VAL A 465 5.56 -16.70 31.41
CA VAL A 465 5.85 -16.33 30.01
C VAL A 465 5.16 -17.32 29.05
N TYR A 466 5.29 -18.62 29.32
CA TYR A 466 4.65 -19.67 28.52
C TYR A 466 3.13 -19.68 28.72
N LYS A 467 2.66 -19.55 29.97
CA LYS A 467 1.23 -19.47 30.30
C LYS A 467 0.52 -18.30 29.61
N PHE A 468 1.21 -17.19 29.36
CA PHE A 468 0.64 -16.07 28.62
C PHE A 468 0.25 -16.49 27.20
N ILE A 469 1.15 -17.18 26.49
CA ILE A 469 0.92 -17.59 25.09
C ILE A 469 -0.17 -18.67 25.04
N GLU A 470 -0.09 -19.69 25.89
CA GLU A 470 -1.11 -20.74 25.99
C GLU A 470 -2.50 -20.18 26.36
N GLY A 471 -2.54 -19.22 27.28
CA GLY A 471 -3.78 -18.56 27.71
C GLY A 471 -4.36 -17.62 26.65
N LEU A 472 -3.54 -17.06 25.77
CA LEU A 472 -3.96 -16.09 24.77
C LEU A 472 -4.89 -16.72 23.74
N THR A 473 -4.56 -17.92 23.23
CA THR A 473 -5.41 -18.65 22.27
C THR A 473 -6.79 -18.93 22.84
N ASN A 474 -6.85 -19.44 24.08
CA ASN A 474 -8.11 -19.71 24.76
C ASN A 474 -8.93 -18.44 25.00
N THR A 475 -8.27 -17.33 25.35
CA THR A 475 -8.94 -16.05 25.58
C THR A 475 -9.53 -15.48 24.29
N ILE A 476 -8.79 -15.56 23.18
CA ILE A 476 -9.28 -15.14 21.87
C ILE A 476 -10.50 -15.96 21.47
N ASP A 477 -10.47 -17.28 21.68
CA ASP A 477 -11.61 -18.15 21.36
C ASP A 477 -12.85 -17.83 22.21
N LEU A 478 -12.66 -17.54 23.51
CA LEU A 478 -13.75 -17.12 24.38
C LEU A 478 -14.36 -15.78 23.97
N GLU A 479 -13.53 -14.77 23.63
CA GLU A 479 -14.02 -13.47 23.17
C GLU A 479 -14.68 -13.56 21.79
N ILE A 480 -14.15 -14.36 20.85
CA ILE A 480 -14.82 -14.61 19.56
C ILE A 480 -16.21 -15.23 19.78
N ASN A 481 -16.32 -16.25 20.63
CA ASN A 481 -17.59 -16.90 20.91
C ASN A 481 -18.60 -15.96 21.58
N LYS A 482 -18.13 -15.14 22.52
CA LYS A 482 -18.95 -14.12 23.20
C LYS A 482 -19.43 -13.05 22.22
N LEU A 483 -18.56 -12.55 21.33
CA LEU A 483 -18.94 -11.58 20.30
C LEU A 483 -19.94 -12.18 19.32
N LYS A 484 -19.71 -13.41 18.83
CA LYS A 484 -20.65 -14.11 17.92
C LYS A 484 -22.04 -14.28 18.54
N LYS A 485 -22.12 -14.65 19.82
CA LYS A 485 -23.40 -14.78 20.54
C LYS A 485 -24.09 -13.42 20.71
N ASN A 486 -23.37 -12.38 21.12
CA ASN A 486 -23.97 -11.09 21.48
C ASN A 486 -24.19 -10.10 20.32
N THR A 487 -23.55 -10.30 19.17
CA THR A 487 -23.67 -9.34 18.05
C THR A 487 -25.08 -9.39 17.47
N PRO A 488 -25.79 -8.25 17.37
CA PRO A 488 -27.13 -8.21 16.79
C PRO A 488 -27.09 -8.39 15.27
N LEU A 489 -28.21 -8.84 14.70
CA LEU A 489 -28.38 -8.92 13.25
C LEU A 489 -28.39 -7.53 12.61
N SER A 490 -27.76 -7.42 11.45
CA SER A 490 -27.68 -6.18 10.68
C SER A 490 -29.00 -5.89 9.97
N LYS A 491 -29.56 -4.70 10.25
CA LYS A 491 -30.80 -4.24 9.62
C LYS A 491 -30.64 -4.03 8.12
N ASP A 492 -29.47 -3.55 7.68
CA ASP A 492 -29.19 -3.32 6.27
C ASP A 492 -29.08 -4.63 5.50
N LYS A 493 -28.40 -5.64 6.08
CA LYS A 493 -28.31 -6.97 5.45
C LYS A 493 -29.67 -7.65 5.33
N ILE A 494 -30.53 -7.54 6.34
CA ILE A 494 -31.91 -8.04 6.33
C ILE A 494 -32.73 -7.35 5.23
N LYS A 495 -32.57 -6.02 5.09
CA LYS A 495 -33.25 -5.26 4.03
C LYS A 495 -32.82 -5.73 2.64
N ILE A 496 -31.51 -5.88 2.41
CA ILE A 496 -30.98 -6.41 1.14
C ILE A 496 -31.54 -7.80 0.84
N PHE A 497 -31.58 -8.69 1.84
CA PHE A 497 -32.18 -10.02 1.70
C PHE A 497 -33.66 -9.94 1.29
N ASN A 498 -34.44 -9.08 1.95
CA ASN A 498 -35.86 -8.90 1.65
C ASN A 498 -36.09 -8.35 0.23
N ASP A 499 -35.36 -7.32 -0.16
CA ASP A 499 -35.48 -6.68 -1.49
C ASP A 499 -35.10 -7.67 -2.61
N THR A 500 -34.00 -8.40 -2.43
CA THR A 500 -33.52 -9.41 -3.39
C THR A 500 -34.47 -10.60 -3.46
N THR A 501 -34.96 -11.09 -2.32
CA THR A 501 -35.96 -12.16 -2.25
C THR A 501 -37.24 -11.77 -2.98
N ASN A 502 -37.77 -10.55 -2.72
CA ASN A 502 -38.95 -10.05 -3.39
C ASN A 502 -38.76 -10.04 -4.92
N LYS A 503 -37.62 -9.53 -5.37
CA LYS A 503 -37.29 -9.48 -6.81
C LYS A 503 -37.23 -10.87 -7.43
N ILE A 504 -36.51 -11.81 -6.82
CA ILE A 504 -36.31 -13.17 -7.38
C ILE A 504 -37.63 -13.94 -7.41
N VAL A 505 -38.36 -13.99 -6.29
CA VAL A 505 -39.60 -14.77 -6.18
C VAL A 505 -40.70 -14.16 -7.04
N SER A 506 -40.87 -12.83 -7.01
CA SER A 506 -41.89 -12.16 -7.84
C SER A 506 -41.62 -12.34 -9.33
N ASN A 507 -40.36 -12.23 -9.76
CA ASN A 507 -40.01 -12.47 -11.16
C ASN A 507 -40.27 -13.92 -11.56
N ALA A 508 -39.99 -14.88 -10.67
CA ALA A 508 -40.26 -16.29 -10.95
C ALA A 508 -41.75 -16.58 -11.15
N PHE A 509 -42.66 -15.94 -10.41
CA PHE A 509 -44.10 -16.04 -10.67
C PHE A 509 -44.50 -15.29 -11.96
N LYS A 510 -43.99 -14.09 -12.18
CA LYS A 510 -44.29 -13.26 -13.37
C LYS A 510 -43.97 -13.93 -14.69
N GLU A 511 -42.94 -14.79 -14.74
CA GLU A 511 -42.63 -15.60 -15.93
C GLU A 511 -43.84 -16.44 -16.41
N TYR A 512 -44.77 -16.76 -15.52
CA TYR A 512 -45.95 -17.58 -15.77
C TYR A 512 -47.27 -16.81 -15.83
N ASP A 513 -47.28 -15.47 -15.75
CA ASP A 513 -48.53 -14.70 -15.73
C ASP A 513 -49.42 -14.97 -16.97
N LYS A 514 -48.81 -15.27 -18.12
CA LYS A 514 -49.52 -15.54 -19.39
C LYS A 514 -50.32 -16.85 -19.40
N ILE A 515 -50.04 -17.77 -18.47
CA ILE A 515 -50.68 -19.08 -18.40
C ILE A 515 -51.74 -19.18 -17.29
N PHE A 516 -52.05 -18.06 -16.62
CA PHE A 516 -53.09 -17.98 -15.61
C PHE A 516 -54.23 -17.06 -16.05
N ILE A 517 -55.47 -17.42 -15.70
CA ILE A 517 -56.64 -16.55 -15.85
C ILE A 517 -56.89 -15.76 -14.56
N ASN A 518 -57.52 -14.58 -14.69
CA ASN A 518 -57.77 -13.68 -13.56
C ASN A 518 -59.04 -14.03 -12.77
N GLU A 519 -59.95 -14.83 -13.34
CA GLU A 519 -61.26 -15.10 -12.74
C GLU A 519 -61.29 -16.44 -12.00
N GLU A 520 -61.88 -16.43 -10.80
CA GLU A 520 -62.15 -17.62 -10.02
C GLU A 520 -63.39 -18.32 -10.60
N ASP A 521 -63.19 -19.44 -11.30
CA ASP A 521 -64.28 -20.23 -11.85
C ASP A 521 -65.17 -20.84 -10.74
N LYS A 522 -66.49 -20.87 -10.97
CA LYS A 522 -67.44 -21.41 -9.99
C LYS A 522 -67.37 -22.94 -9.81
N GLU A 523 -66.72 -23.66 -10.75
CA GLU A 523 -66.65 -25.13 -10.77
C GLU A 523 -65.21 -25.65 -10.79
N ILE A 524 -64.53 -25.52 -9.65
CA ILE A 524 -63.14 -25.97 -9.45
C ILE A 524 -63.10 -27.47 -9.17
N ASP A 525 -62.10 -28.13 -9.75
CA ASP A 525 -61.75 -29.51 -9.41
C ASP A 525 -61.08 -29.57 -8.04
N ASN A 526 -61.78 -30.13 -7.05
CA ASN A 526 -61.23 -30.25 -5.70
C ASN A 526 -60.18 -31.36 -5.56
N GLU A 527 -60.10 -32.30 -6.51
CA GLU A 527 -59.17 -33.43 -6.49
C GLU A 527 -57.81 -33.04 -7.08
N ILE A 528 -57.77 -32.08 -8.01
CA ILE A 528 -56.55 -31.68 -8.73
C ILE A 528 -56.13 -30.28 -8.30
N LYS A 529 -55.35 -30.23 -7.22
CA LYS A 529 -54.75 -29.00 -6.66
C LYS A 529 -53.24 -29.15 -6.56
N THR A 530 -52.52 -28.16 -7.07
CA THR A 530 -51.06 -28.07 -6.89
C THR A 530 -50.75 -26.93 -5.93
N ALA A 531 -50.31 -27.27 -4.72
CA ALA A 531 -49.86 -26.29 -3.73
C ALA A 531 -48.36 -26.02 -3.91
N ILE A 532 -47.99 -24.74 -3.91
CA ILE A 532 -46.64 -24.23 -4.05
C ILE A 532 -46.38 -23.38 -2.81
N SER A 533 -45.50 -23.87 -1.95
CA SER A 533 -45.23 -23.20 -0.67
C SER A 533 -43.77 -22.82 -0.55
N GLY A 534 -43.52 -21.73 0.19
CA GLY A 534 -42.20 -21.39 0.67
C GLY A 534 -41.61 -22.42 1.63
N SER A 535 -40.43 -22.15 2.16
CA SER A 535 -39.75 -23.05 3.10
C SER A 535 -38.90 -22.27 4.10
N GLN A 536 -38.31 -23.02 5.04
CA GLN A 536 -37.37 -22.52 6.03
C GLN A 536 -36.04 -23.28 5.94
N ILE A 537 -34.93 -22.60 6.25
CA ILE A 537 -33.59 -23.15 6.23
C ILE A 537 -32.71 -22.48 7.29
N LEU A 538 -31.67 -23.19 7.74
CA LEU A 538 -30.67 -22.66 8.66
C LEU A 538 -29.50 -22.02 7.91
N PHE A 539 -29.14 -20.81 8.33
CA PHE A 539 -27.95 -20.09 7.89
C PHE A 539 -27.01 -19.88 9.07
N GLU A 540 -25.72 -19.70 8.79
CA GLU A 540 -24.77 -19.19 9.79
C GLU A 540 -25.14 -17.76 10.18
N LYS A 541 -25.14 -17.45 11.48
CA LYS A 541 -25.45 -16.10 11.97
C LYS A 541 -24.54 -15.04 11.36
N SER A 542 -23.27 -15.38 11.10
CA SER A 542 -22.29 -14.52 10.44
C SER A 542 -22.75 -13.97 9.08
N ALA A 543 -23.65 -14.64 8.38
CA ALA A 543 -24.17 -14.17 7.09
C ALA A 543 -24.93 -12.83 7.24
N PHE A 544 -25.61 -12.63 8.37
CA PHE A 544 -26.48 -11.48 8.63
C PHE A 544 -25.92 -10.49 9.66
N VAL A 545 -24.62 -10.56 9.96
CA VAL A 545 -23.92 -9.68 10.92
C VAL A 545 -22.84 -8.85 10.23
N ASP A 546 -22.64 -7.59 10.62
CA ASP A 546 -21.68 -6.67 9.95
C ASP A 546 -20.21 -6.89 10.37
N ASN A 547 -19.96 -7.34 11.60
CA ASN A 547 -18.62 -7.48 12.17
C ASN A 547 -17.97 -8.87 11.98
N ASP A 548 -18.55 -9.72 11.13
CA ASP A 548 -18.08 -11.09 10.87
C ASP A 548 -17.74 -11.31 9.38
N ILE A 549 -17.21 -12.48 9.05
CA ILE A 549 -16.80 -12.83 7.69
C ILE A 549 -18.01 -12.72 6.73
N PRO A 550 -17.90 -11.95 5.63
CA PRO A 550 -18.99 -11.79 4.69
C PRO A 550 -19.28 -13.11 3.96
N HIS A 551 -20.55 -13.51 3.95
CA HIS A 551 -21.03 -14.66 3.19
C HIS A 551 -21.48 -14.21 1.80
N LEU A 552 -20.89 -14.77 0.75
CA LEU A 552 -21.28 -14.47 -0.62
C LEU A 552 -22.69 -15.00 -0.91
N ASN A 553 -23.51 -14.19 -1.57
CA ASN A 553 -24.87 -14.53 -2.03
C ASN A 553 -25.84 -14.98 -0.92
N TYR A 554 -25.61 -14.57 0.33
CA TYR A 554 -26.50 -14.89 1.45
C TYR A 554 -27.95 -14.42 1.21
N ASP A 555 -28.10 -13.36 0.42
CA ASP A 555 -29.34 -12.68 0.07
C ASP A 555 -30.13 -13.34 -1.08
N SER A 556 -29.48 -14.17 -1.90
CA SER A 556 -30.06 -14.65 -3.16
C SER A 556 -30.12 -16.17 -3.29
N VAL A 557 -29.24 -16.93 -2.63
CA VAL A 557 -29.16 -18.39 -2.79
C VAL A 557 -30.47 -19.08 -2.42
N PHE A 558 -31.08 -18.71 -1.29
CA PHE A 558 -32.29 -19.38 -0.81
C PHE A 558 -33.53 -19.05 -1.67
N ALA A 559 -33.73 -17.76 -1.97
CA ALA A 559 -34.80 -17.33 -2.87
C ALA A 559 -34.63 -17.93 -4.28
N GLY A 560 -33.39 -18.02 -4.78
CA GLY A 560 -33.06 -18.66 -6.04
C GLY A 560 -33.37 -20.17 -6.05
N HIS A 561 -33.09 -20.87 -4.95
CA HIS A 561 -33.47 -22.26 -4.76
C HIS A 561 -35.00 -22.43 -4.83
N LEU A 562 -35.77 -21.62 -4.11
CA LEU A 562 -37.24 -21.67 -4.15
C LEU A 562 -37.81 -21.34 -5.54
N ALA A 563 -37.28 -20.32 -6.20
CA ALA A 563 -37.67 -19.98 -7.57
C ALA A 563 -37.45 -21.18 -8.52
N ARG A 564 -36.30 -21.84 -8.41
CA ARG A 564 -35.91 -22.95 -9.31
C ARG A 564 -36.62 -24.26 -8.97
N GLU A 565 -36.50 -24.73 -7.73
CA GLU A 565 -36.90 -26.08 -7.33
C GLU A 565 -38.35 -26.17 -6.88
N VAL A 566 -38.98 -25.05 -6.53
CA VAL A 566 -40.38 -25.01 -6.13
C VAL A 566 -41.22 -24.39 -7.25
N ILE A 567 -41.03 -23.12 -7.58
CA ILE A 567 -41.92 -22.40 -8.52
C ILE A 567 -41.79 -22.98 -9.95
N LYS A 568 -40.58 -22.95 -10.52
CA LYS A 568 -40.33 -23.44 -11.90
C LYS A 568 -40.49 -24.96 -12.04
N ARG A 569 -40.57 -25.69 -10.93
CA ARG A 569 -40.84 -27.12 -10.92
C ARG A 569 -42.34 -27.42 -10.88
N TYR A 570 -43.04 -26.89 -9.88
CA TYR A 570 -44.43 -27.27 -9.62
C TYR A 570 -45.44 -26.62 -10.57
N ILE A 571 -45.20 -25.39 -11.05
CA ILE A 571 -46.13 -24.74 -12.00
C ILE A 571 -46.25 -25.58 -13.29
N PRO A 572 -45.15 -25.94 -14.01
CA PRO A 572 -45.27 -26.78 -15.20
C PRO A 572 -45.82 -28.18 -14.91
N ASN A 573 -45.48 -28.77 -13.76
CA ASN A 573 -45.99 -30.09 -13.36
C ASN A 573 -47.52 -30.11 -13.16
N SER A 574 -48.13 -28.96 -12.83
CA SER A 574 -49.58 -28.88 -12.67
C SER A 574 -50.33 -29.23 -13.97
N PHE A 575 -49.75 -28.92 -15.15
CA PHE A 575 -50.33 -29.30 -16.45
C PHE A 575 -50.33 -30.81 -16.68
N ILE A 576 -49.27 -31.49 -16.21
CA ILE A 576 -49.23 -32.96 -16.22
C ILE A 576 -50.38 -33.50 -15.38
N MET A 577 -50.59 -33.00 -14.17
CA MET A 577 -51.68 -33.46 -13.30
C MET A 577 -53.06 -33.17 -13.89
N ALA A 578 -53.21 -32.07 -14.62
CA ALA A 578 -54.48 -31.63 -15.18
C ALA A 578 -54.86 -32.28 -16.52
N ARG A 579 -53.92 -32.97 -17.18
CA ARG A 579 -54.13 -33.59 -18.51
C ARG A 579 -55.34 -34.53 -18.51
N THR A 580 -56.10 -34.53 -19.60
CA THR A 580 -57.24 -35.46 -19.79
C THR A 580 -56.97 -36.52 -20.83
N ARG A 581 -56.14 -36.21 -21.84
CA ARG A 581 -55.68 -37.17 -22.86
C ARG A 581 -54.18 -37.04 -23.06
N SER A 582 -53.51 -38.12 -23.41
CA SER A 582 -52.07 -38.12 -23.71
C SER A 582 -51.76 -39.00 -24.90
N TYR A 583 -50.96 -38.48 -25.82
CA TYR A 583 -50.49 -39.20 -27.01
C TYR A 583 -48.97 -39.12 -27.10
N LEU A 584 -48.35 -40.17 -27.64
CA LEU A 584 -46.93 -40.22 -27.95
C LEU A 584 -46.76 -40.10 -29.47
N LEU A 585 -46.11 -39.03 -29.93
CA LEU A 585 -45.95 -38.75 -31.36
C LEU A 585 -44.47 -38.70 -31.76
N ASN A 586 -44.21 -39.19 -32.96
CA ASN A 586 -42.95 -38.94 -33.66
C ASN A 586 -42.77 -37.45 -33.95
N SER A 587 -41.53 -36.95 -33.92
CA SER A 587 -41.21 -35.55 -34.20
C SER A 587 -41.77 -35.04 -35.54
N ASN A 588 -41.82 -35.91 -36.55
CA ASN A 588 -42.32 -35.56 -37.89
C ASN A 588 -43.84 -35.37 -37.96
N ASN A 589 -44.58 -35.89 -36.98
CA ASN A 589 -46.05 -35.87 -36.95
C ASN A 589 -46.61 -34.84 -35.95
N ILE A 590 -45.76 -34.06 -35.27
CA ILE A 590 -46.19 -33.09 -34.24
C ILE A 590 -47.16 -32.05 -34.82
N VAL A 591 -46.80 -31.37 -35.92
CA VAL A 591 -47.65 -30.31 -36.52
C VAL A 591 -48.99 -30.88 -36.95
N LYS A 592 -48.99 -32.01 -37.68
CA LYS A 592 -50.22 -32.68 -38.12
C LYS A 592 -51.08 -33.13 -36.93
N GLY A 593 -50.44 -33.57 -35.85
CA GLY A 593 -51.13 -33.99 -34.63
C GLY A 593 -51.78 -32.82 -33.89
N ILE A 594 -51.09 -31.68 -33.83
CA ILE A 594 -51.62 -30.43 -33.29
C ILE A 594 -52.79 -29.93 -34.15
N GLU A 595 -52.62 -29.81 -35.47
CA GLU A 595 -53.70 -29.40 -36.40
C GLU A 595 -54.94 -30.28 -36.24
N ARG A 596 -54.74 -31.61 -36.22
CA ARG A 596 -55.84 -32.57 -36.02
C ARG A 596 -56.56 -32.36 -34.69
N SER A 597 -55.83 -32.01 -33.63
CA SER A 597 -56.43 -31.73 -32.32
C SER A 597 -57.30 -30.47 -32.30
N MET A 598 -57.11 -29.57 -33.26
CA MET A 598 -57.78 -28.26 -33.36
C MET A 598 -58.92 -28.22 -34.39
N ASN A 599 -59.14 -29.27 -35.19
CA ASN A 599 -60.03 -29.30 -36.37
C ASN A 599 -61.47 -28.77 -36.18
N SER A 600 -61.96 -28.62 -34.94
CA SER A 600 -63.34 -28.22 -34.59
C SER A 600 -63.46 -26.88 -33.86
N ILE A 601 -62.36 -26.15 -33.63
CA ILE A 601 -62.32 -24.93 -32.79
C ILE A 601 -61.60 -23.80 -33.51
N ASN A 602 -61.98 -22.55 -33.21
CA ASN A 602 -61.26 -21.38 -33.70
C ASN A 602 -59.84 -21.33 -33.10
N ILE A 603 -58.82 -21.20 -33.95
CA ILE A 603 -57.41 -21.24 -33.53
C ILE A 603 -57.07 -20.10 -32.54
N ASP A 604 -57.80 -18.99 -32.60
CA ASP A 604 -57.64 -17.84 -31.68
C ASP A 604 -57.97 -18.17 -30.22
N ASP A 605 -58.79 -19.19 -29.99
CA ASP A 605 -59.21 -19.62 -28.66
C ASP A 605 -58.26 -20.65 -28.05
N ILE A 606 -57.21 -21.06 -28.77
CA ILE A 606 -56.31 -22.14 -28.38
C ILE A 606 -54.98 -21.58 -27.89
N ILE A 607 -54.35 -22.31 -26.96
CA ILE A 607 -52.97 -22.06 -26.52
C ILE A 607 -52.20 -23.39 -26.52
N ILE A 608 -50.95 -23.31 -26.97
CA ILE A 608 -49.99 -24.42 -26.98
C ILE A 608 -48.92 -24.12 -25.95
N ILE A 609 -48.82 -24.95 -24.92
CA ILE A 609 -47.82 -24.82 -23.86
C ILE A 609 -46.73 -25.84 -24.07
N ALA A 610 -45.51 -25.35 -24.25
CA ALA A 610 -44.33 -26.12 -24.58
C ALA A 610 -43.37 -26.17 -23.41
N ILE A 611 -43.16 -27.35 -22.81
CA ILE A 611 -42.28 -27.52 -21.65
C ILE A 611 -41.00 -28.23 -22.05
N ASN A 612 -39.87 -27.55 -21.84
CA ASN A 612 -38.51 -28.08 -22.06
C ASN A 612 -38.33 -28.75 -23.43
N ILE A 613 -38.68 -28.03 -24.49
CA ILE A 613 -38.62 -28.51 -25.88
C ILE A 613 -37.25 -28.23 -26.50
N ASP A 614 -36.73 -29.21 -27.23
CA ASP A 614 -35.49 -29.14 -28.01
C ASP A 614 -35.59 -28.14 -29.18
N ILE A 615 -34.46 -27.52 -29.53
CA ILE A 615 -34.36 -26.43 -30.52
C ILE A 615 -35.04 -26.75 -31.87
N PRO A 616 -34.87 -27.95 -32.48
CA PRO A 616 -35.49 -28.22 -33.78
C PRO A 616 -37.02 -28.18 -33.73
N ILE A 617 -37.61 -28.64 -32.63
CA ILE A 617 -39.05 -28.69 -32.44
C ILE A 617 -39.58 -27.32 -32.04
N ASP A 618 -38.82 -26.57 -31.24
CA ASP A 618 -39.12 -25.17 -30.93
C ASP A 618 -39.23 -24.31 -32.21
N ASN A 619 -38.30 -24.48 -33.16
CA ASN A 619 -38.36 -23.77 -34.44
C ASN A 619 -39.59 -24.15 -35.27
N LEU A 620 -39.88 -25.44 -35.36
CA LEU A 620 -41.04 -25.97 -36.08
C LEU A 620 -42.37 -25.47 -35.51
N LEU A 621 -42.46 -25.31 -34.18
CA LEU A 621 -43.64 -24.74 -33.53
C LEU A 621 -43.77 -23.23 -33.75
N LYS A 622 -42.65 -22.50 -33.80
CA LYS A 622 -42.66 -21.06 -34.12
C LYS A 622 -43.09 -20.82 -35.57
N GLU A 623 -42.57 -21.58 -36.52
CA GLU A 623 -42.92 -21.42 -37.94
C GLU A 623 -44.41 -21.64 -38.22
N ASN A 624 -45.06 -22.56 -37.48
CA ASN A 624 -46.46 -22.93 -37.74
C ASN A 624 -47.48 -22.32 -36.76
N PHE A 625 -47.07 -21.94 -35.53
CA PHE A 625 -47.99 -21.56 -34.45
C PHE A 625 -47.53 -20.39 -33.56
N GLU A 626 -46.65 -19.49 -34.03
CA GLU A 626 -46.03 -18.42 -33.21
C GLU A 626 -47.02 -17.66 -32.30
N THR A 627 -48.18 -17.28 -32.82
CA THR A 627 -49.18 -16.46 -32.12
C THR A 627 -49.86 -17.17 -30.93
N TYR A 628 -49.87 -18.50 -30.92
CA TYR A 628 -50.59 -19.33 -29.94
C TYR A 628 -49.65 -20.16 -29.07
N TYR A 629 -48.35 -20.00 -29.27
CA TYR A 629 -47.29 -20.78 -28.65
C TYR A 629 -46.72 -20.08 -27.40
N CYS A 630 -46.68 -20.80 -26.28
CA CYS A 630 -46.08 -20.35 -25.02
C CYS A 630 -45.01 -21.35 -24.57
N LYS A 631 -43.75 -20.91 -24.56
CA LYS A 631 -42.63 -21.71 -24.06
C LYS A 631 -42.47 -21.54 -22.55
N LEU A 632 -42.46 -22.65 -21.84
CA LEU A 632 -42.17 -22.74 -20.42
C LEU A 632 -40.91 -23.55 -20.18
N HIS A 633 -40.15 -23.13 -19.18
CA HIS A 633 -38.98 -23.84 -18.69
C HIS A 633 -39.31 -24.51 -17.37
N SER A 634 -39.11 -25.83 -17.29
CA SER A 634 -39.23 -26.57 -16.04
C SER A 634 -37.87 -27.08 -15.58
N THR A 635 -37.68 -27.13 -14.27
CA THR A 635 -36.49 -27.72 -13.63
C THR A 635 -36.66 -29.20 -13.33
N SER A 636 -37.86 -29.74 -13.58
CA SER A 636 -38.14 -31.17 -13.51
C SER A 636 -37.52 -31.96 -14.68
N ASN A 637 -37.53 -33.29 -14.59
CA ASN A 637 -37.05 -34.18 -15.65
C ASN A 637 -37.97 -34.28 -16.88
N ILE A 638 -39.00 -33.42 -16.97
CA ILE A 638 -39.90 -33.36 -18.12
C ILE A 638 -39.14 -32.74 -19.29
N ARG A 639 -39.17 -33.40 -20.45
CA ARG A 639 -38.56 -32.90 -21.69
C ARG A 639 -39.45 -33.23 -22.88
N ASN A 640 -39.51 -32.31 -23.84
CA ASN A 640 -40.26 -32.46 -25.08
C ASN A 640 -41.74 -32.83 -24.86
N VAL A 641 -42.41 -32.06 -24.00
CA VAL A 641 -43.84 -32.22 -23.73
C VAL A 641 -44.59 -30.96 -24.15
N LEU A 642 -45.72 -31.17 -24.82
CA LEU A 642 -46.62 -30.14 -25.33
C LEU A 642 -48.01 -30.34 -24.73
N PHE A 643 -48.69 -29.24 -24.42
CA PHE A 643 -50.08 -29.23 -24.00
C PHE A 643 -50.89 -28.34 -24.93
N VAL A 644 -52.01 -28.85 -25.44
CA VAL A 644 -52.95 -28.10 -26.29
C VAL A 644 -54.29 -28.03 -25.57
N LEU A 645 -54.79 -26.81 -25.38
CA LEU A 645 -56.04 -26.53 -24.67
C LEU A 645 -56.64 -25.19 -25.11
N LYS A 646 -57.93 -24.99 -24.83
CA LYS A 646 -58.56 -23.68 -24.97
C LYS A 646 -58.03 -22.72 -23.89
N LYS A 647 -57.86 -21.44 -24.22
CA LYS A 647 -57.46 -20.38 -23.27
C LYS A 647 -58.42 -20.29 -22.09
N SER A 648 -59.70 -20.59 -22.30
CA SER A 648 -60.70 -20.64 -21.22
C SER A 648 -60.42 -21.74 -20.19
N TYR A 649 -59.69 -22.80 -20.53
CA TYR A 649 -59.33 -23.91 -19.62
C TYR A 649 -57.98 -23.72 -18.91
N LEU A 650 -57.31 -22.58 -19.11
CA LEU A 650 -56.11 -22.25 -18.33
C LEU A 650 -56.45 -22.19 -16.83
N PRO A 651 -55.50 -22.57 -15.96
CA PRO A 651 -55.72 -22.56 -14.54
C PRO A 651 -55.74 -21.13 -13.99
N TYR A 652 -56.26 -20.95 -12.77
CA TYR A 652 -56.06 -19.73 -12.00
C TYR A 652 -55.20 -20.02 -10.76
N ILE A 653 -54.47 -19.01 -10.29
CA ILE A 653 -53.59 -19.13 -9.12
C ILE A 653 -54.12 -18.27 -7.98
N SER A 654 -54.32 -18.88 -6.81
CA SER A 654 -54.74 -18.17 -5.59
C SER A 654 -53.58 -18.08 -4.61
N TYR A 655 -53.29 -16.87 -4.12
CA TYR A 655 -52.27 -16.66 -3.08
C TYR A 655 -52.94 -16.57 -1.71
N LYS A 656 -52.74 -17.56 -0.85
CA LYS A 656 -53.29 -17.57 0.52
C LYS A 656 -52.34 -16.88 1.48
N LYS A 657 -52.93 -16.21 2.47
CA LYS A 657 -52.19 -15.68 3.62
C LYS A 657 -51.82 -16.82 4.58
N PRO A 658 -50.61 -16.81 5.18
CA PRO A 658 -50.27 -17.71 6.27
C PRO A 658 -51.22 -17.53 7.47
N ASN A 659 -51.31 -18.55 8.33
CA ASN A 659 -52.15 -18.48 9.52
C ASN A 659 -51.59 -17.44 10.51
N LEU A 660 -52.47 -16.81 11.30
CA LEU A 660 -52.08 -15.79 12.28
C LEU A 660 -51.16 -16.35 13.38
N GLU A 661 -51.27 -17.63 13.69
CA GLU A 661 -50.38 -18.31 14.65
C GLU A 661 -48.96 -18.44 14.09
N ASP A 662 -48.82 -18.86 12.84
CA ASP A 662 -47.52 -18.99 12.16
C ASP A 662 -46.83 -17.62 11.98
N ILE A 663 -47.60 -16.58 11.62
CA ILE A 663 -47.08 -15.21 11.50
C ILE A 663 -46.49 -14.72 12.83
N LYS A 664 -47.13 -15.05 13.96
CA LYS A 664 -46.63 -14.68 15.29
C LYS A 664 -45.46 -15.54 15.73
N LYS A 665 -45.53 -16.86 15.54
CA LYS A 665 -44.49 -17.82 15.94
C LYS A 665 -43.17 -17.52 15.21
N GLU A 666 -43.24 -17.27 13.90
CA GLU A 666 -42.07 -17.08 13.05
C GLU A 666 -41.75 -15.61 12.77
N HIS A 667 -42.41 -14.64 13.41
CA HIS A 667 -42.17 -13.21 13.19
C HIS A 667 -42.20 -12.79 11.71
N LEU A 668 -43.14 -13.34 10.92
CA LEU A 668 -43.19 -13.14 9.47
C LEU A 668 -43.50 -11.69 9.10
N GLN A 669 -42.62 -11.06 8.32
CA GLN A 669 -42.80 -9.73 7.76
C GLN A 669 -43.29 -9.82 6.31
N LEU A 670 -44.39 -9.11 6.00
CA LEU A 670 -44.90 -9.02 4.63
C LEU A 670 -43.99 -8.13 3.78
N ILE A 671 -43.50 -8.67 2.66
CA ILE A 671 -42.63 -7.95 1.71
C ILE A 671 -43.29 -7.74 0.34
N ASN A 672 -44.33 -8.50 -0.01
CA ASN A 672 -45.11 -8.28 -1.23
C ASN A 672 -46.58 -8.69 -1.04
N GLU A 673 -47.48 -7.72 -1.18
CA GLU A 673 -48.93 -7.91 -1.02
C GLU A 673 -49.57 -8.72 -2.15
N ASN A 674 -49.08 -8.59 -3.39
CA ASN A 674 -49.72 -9.19 -4.57
C ASN A 674 -49.70 -10.72 -4.54
N ILE A 675 -48.61 -11.29 -4.02
CA ILE A 675 -48.40 -12.74 -3.92
C ILE A 675 -48.41 -13.25 -2.48
N ASN A 676 -48.75 -12.39 -1.51
CA ASN A 676 -48.68 -12.67 -0.07
C ASN A 676 -47.34 -13.30 0.33
N LEU A 677 -46.22 -12.64 -0.04
CA LEU A 677 -44.87 -13.09 0.26
C LEU A 677 -44.37 -12.49 1.57
N TYR A 678 -43.92 -13.36 2.47
CA TYR A 678 -43.39 -13.02 3.77
C TYR A 678 -41.96 -13.53 3.92
N THR A 679 -41.16 -12.83 4.72
CA THR A 679 -39.83 -13.27 5.13
C THR A 679 -39.64 -13.12 6.63
N SER A 680 -38.76 -13.93 7.19
CA SER A 680 -38.30 -13.78 8.57
C SER A 680 -36.89 -14.28 8.71
N ILE A 681 -36.12 -13.61 9.58
CA ILE A 681 -34.77 -13.99 9.96
C ILE A 681 -34.73 -13.95 11.48
N ILE A 682 -34.69 -15.13 12.10
CA ILE A 682 -34.73 -15.30 13.56
C ILE A 682 -33.35 -15.75 14.04
N ASP A 683 -32.82 -15.03 15.03
CA ASP A 683 -31.59 -15.43 15.71
C ASP A 683 -31.87 -16.52 16.74
N LEU A 684 -31.45 -17.75 16.44
CA LEU A 684 -31.64 -18.90 17.32
C LEU A 684 -30.65 -18.92 18.51
N SER A 685 -29.67 -18.01 18.53
CA SER A 685 -28.75 -17.88 19.67
C SER A 685 -29.35 -17.11 20.84
N LEU A 686 -30.48 -16.42 20.64
CA LEU A 686 -31.15 -15.66 21.71
C LEU A 686 -31.98 -16.58 22.62
N PRO A 687 -31.99 -16.34 23.95
CA PRO A 687 -32.76 -17.15 24.90
C PRO A 687 -34.26 -17.19 24.60
N GLU A 688 -34.80 -16.11 24.02
CA GLU A 688 -36.22 -15.96 23.67
C GLU A 688 -36.67 -16.95 22.57
N ASN A 689 -35.74 -17.41 21.72
CA ASN A 689 -36.01 -18.30 20.59
C ASN A 689 -35.64 -19.76 20.88
N LYS A 690 -35.47 -20.13 22.15
CA LYS A 690 -35.02 -21.48 22.55
C LYS A 690 -35.95 -22.59 22.05
N SER A 691 -37.26 -22.37 22.04
CA SER A 691 -38.22 -23.35 21.52
C SER A 691 -38.00 -23.67 20.04
N LEU A 692 -37.72 -22.67 19.22
CA LEU A 692 -37.38 -22.85 17.80
C LEU A 692 -36.02 -23.54 17.63
N LYS A 693 -35.05 -23.21 18.50
CA LYS A 693 -33.74 -23.86 18.49
C LYS A 693 -33.83 -25.37 18.78
N ASP A 694 -34.66 -25.74 19.75
CA ASP A 694 -34.90 -27.13 20.13
C ASP A 694 -35.59 -27.92 18.99
N GLU A 695 -36.46 -27.28 18.20
CA GLU A 695 -37.09 -27.89 17.00
C GLU A 695 -36.07 -28.28 15.92
N TRP A 696 -34.94 -27.57 15.83
CA TRP A 696 -33.86 -27.83 14.88
C TRP A 696 -32.76 -28.75 15.41
N GLU A 697 -32.84 -29.22 16.67
CA GLU A 697 -31.82 -30.05 17.32
C GLU A 697 -30.40 -29.45 17.31
N ILE A 698 -30.29 -28.11 17.39
CA ILE A 698 -29.01 -27.38 17.32
C ILE A 698 -28.30 -27.39 18.67
N SER A 699 -26.99 -27.65 18.66
CA SER A 699 -26.16 -27.62 19.87
C SER A 699 -26.11 -26.24 20.53
N ASP A 700 -25.85 -26.20 21.85
CA ASP A 700 -25.90 -24.93 22.59
C ASP A 700 -24.79 -23.93 22.22
N ASP A 701 -23.72 -24.43 21.60
CA ASP A 701 -22.57 -23.63 21.18
C ASP A 701 -22.67 -23.10 19.75
N GLU A 702 -23.62 -23.57 18.96
CA GLU A 702 -23.80 -23.14 17.57
C GLU A 702 -24.63 -21.85 17.46
N THR A 703 -24.11 -20.89 16.67
CA THR A 703 -24.77 -19.61 16.37
C THR A 703 -25.38 -19.65 14.97
N LYS A 704 -26.65 -20.04 14.87
CA LYS A 704 -27.40 -20.13 13.61
C LYS A 704 -28.55 -19.12 13.58
N VAL A 705 -29.00 -18.80 12.38
CA VAL A 705 -30.25 -18.06 12.14
C VAL A 705 -31.20 -18.93 11.33
N GLN A 706 -32.48 -18.91 11.71
CA GLN A 706 -33.53 -19.48 10.88
C GLN A 706 -33.96 -18.42 9.86
N VAL A 707 -33.89 -18.78 8.58
CA VAL A 707 -34.35 -17.95 7.47
C VAL A 707 -35.62 -18.58 6.91
N THR A 708 -36.74 -17.89 7.02
CA THR A 708 -38.01 -18.30 6.43
C THR A 708 -38.33 -17.41 5.23
N ILE A 709 -38.69 -18.03 4.11
CA ILE A 709 -39.40 -17.38 2.99
C ILE A 709 -40.74 -18.08 2.89
N ALA A 710 -41.83 -17.39 3.25
CA ALA A 710 -43.16 -17.96 3.31
C ALA A 710 -44.08 -17.33 2.25
N PHE A 711 -44.65 -18.19 1.42
CA PHE A 711 -45.75 -17.88 0.52
C PHE A 711 -46.54 -19.19 0.32
N HIS A 712 -47.83 -19.09 -0.01
CA HIS A 712 -48.65 -20.26 -0.31
C HIS A 712 -49.54 -19.97 -1.51
N ALA A 713 -49.14 -20.47 -2.67
CA ALA A 713 -49.91 -20.36 -3.90
C ALA A 713 -50.56 -21.71 -4.22
N ILE A 714 -51.83 -21.69 -4.62
CA ILE A 714 -52.56 -22.89 -5.05
C ILE A 714 -53.00 -22.67 -6.48
N ILE A 715 -52.62 -23.61 -7.34
CA ILE A 715 -53.11 -23.68 -8.72
C ILE A 715 -54.39 -24.50 -8.73
N HIS A 716 -55.45 -23.90 -9.25
CA HIS A 716 -56.77 -24.51 -9.38
C HIS A 716 -57.11 -24.72 -10.85
N TRP A 717 -57.66 -25.90 -11.12
CA TRP A 717 -58.11 -26.30 -12.45
C TRP A 717 -59.63 -26.43 -12.48
N LYS A 718 -60.26 -26.13 -13.62
CA LYS A 718 -61.69 -26.40 -13.79
C LYS A 718 -61.98 -27.89 -13.76
N LYS A 719 -63.15 -28.26 -13.23
CA LYS A 719 -63.61 -29.65 -13.21
C LYS A 719 -63.89 -30.19 -14.61
N GLU A 720 -64.62 -29.42 -15.41
CA GLU A 720 -64.82 -29.71 -16.83
C GLU A 720 -63.74 -29.02 -17.66
N ARG A 721 -62.76 -29.79 -18.13
CA ARG A 721 -61.66 -29.31 -18.97
C ARG A 721 -61.24 -30.35 -19.99
N GLU A 722 -60.72 -29.89 -21.13
CA GLU A 722 -60.03 -30.75 -22.09
C GLU A 722 -58.61 -30.24 -22.32
N ILE A 723 -57.62 -31.09 -22.00
CA ILE A 723 -56.20 -30.79 -22.15
C ILE A 723 -55.53 -32.00 -22.77
N ILE A 724 -55.00 -31.83 -23.98
CA ILE A 724 -54.31 -32.88 -24.71
C ILE A 724 -52.80 -32.70 -24.49
N GLN A 725 -52.16 -33.73 -23.93
CA GLN A 725 -50.71 -33.81 -23.82
C GLN A 725 -50.10 -34.56 -25.01
N PHE A 726 -49.16 -33.94 -25.71
CA PHE A 726 -48.30 -34.62 -26.67
C PHE A 726 -46.91 -34.82 -26.08
N ASN A 727 -46.53 -36.08 -25.94
CA ASN A 727 -45.16 -36.48 -25.66
C ASN A 727 -44.46 -36.73 -26.98
N ILE A 728 -43.24 -36.22 -27.12
CA ILE A 728 -42.46 -36.43 -28.34
C ILE A 728 -41.55 -37.64 -28.11
N SER A 729 -41.65 -38.61 -29.02
CA SER A 729 -40.83 -39.82 -28.96
C SER A 729 -39.35 -39.50 -29.13
N SER A 730 -38.53 -40.13 -28.29
CA SER A 730 -37.08 -40.07 -28.37
C SER A 730 -36.55 -41.47 -28.65
N GLN A 731 -35.69 -41.60 -29.66
CA GLN A 731 -35.02 -42.86 -29.97
C GLN A 731 -34.09 -43.34 -28.85
N TYR A 732 -33.80 -42.48 -27.87
CA TYR A 732 -32.89 -42.75 -26.76
C TYR A 732 -33.61 -43.16 -25.46
N LYS A 733 -34.95 -43.24 -25.45
CA LYS A 733 -35.74 -43.63 -24.27
C LYS A 733 -36.89 -44.55 -24.65
N GLU A 734 -37.13 -45.58 -23.85
CA GLU A 734 -38.34 -46.41 -23.98
C GLU A 734 -39.54 -45.65 -23.40
N GLN A 735 -40.50 -45.27 -24.27
CA GLN A 735 -41.60 -44.36 -23.91
C GLN A 735 -43.00 -44.92 -24.23
N GLY A 736 -43.10 -46.18 -24.67
CA GLY A 736 -44.34 -46.83 -25.09
C GLY A 736 -44.52 -46.87 -26.62
N VAL A 737 -45.73 -47.21 -27.07
CA VAL A 737 -46.08 -47.33 -28.50
C VAL A 737 -46.48 -45.95 -29.05
N GLU A 738 -45.93 -45.57 -30.21
CA GLU A 738 -46.28 -44.33 -30.91
C GLU A 738 -47.72 -44.38 -31.42
N ASN A 739 -48.47 -43.29 -31.23
CA ASN A 739 -49.83 -43.13 -31.75
C ASN A 739 -49.80 -42.67 -33.22
N GLU A 740 -50.78 -43.10 -34.01
CA GLU A 740 -51.01 -42.55 -35.33
C GLU A 740 -51.77 -41.22 -35.25
N VAL A 741 -51.60 -40.34 -36.24
CA VAL A 741 -52.29 -39.02 -36.28
C VAL A 741 -53.82 -39.20 -36.29
N ASN A 742 -54.33 -40.31 -36.83
CA ASN A 742 -55.75 -40.61 -36.88
C ASN A 742 -56.35 -40.96 -35.50
N ASP A 743 -55.52 -41.37 -34.54
CA ASP A 743 -55.95 -41.72 -33.18
C ASP A 743 -56.26 -40.47 -32.33
N ILE A 744 -55.87 -39.29 -32.81
CA ILE A 744 -56.01 -38.02 -32.08
C ILE A 744 -57.46 -37.54 -32.14
N ILE A 745 -58.12 -37.54 -30.99
CA ILE A 745 -59.46 -36.98 -30.81
C ILE A 745 -59.36 -35.47 -30.59
N ALA A 746 -60.00 -34.69 -31.46
CA ALA A 746 -60.03 -33.23 -31.41
C ALA A 746 -60.68 -32.70 -30.11
N LEU A 747 -60.25 -31.50 -29.72
CA LEU A 747 -60.88 -30.74 -28.64
C LEU A 747 -62.31 -30.35 -29.04
N LYS A 748 -63.23 -30.41 -28.08
CA LYS A 748 -64.63 -29.98 -28.23
C LYS A 748 -64.80 -28.55 -27.74
#